data_AF-A0A1Z4M247-F1
#
_entry.id   AF-A0A1Z4M247-F1
#
_cell.length_a   1.000
_cell.length_b   1.000
_cell.length_c   1.000
_cell.angle_alpha   90.00
_cell.angle_beta   90.00
_cell.angle_gamma   90.00
#
_symmetry.space_group_name_H-M   'P 1'
#
loop_
_entity.id
_entity.type
_entity.pdbx_description
1 polymer ?
#
loop_
_entity_poly.entity_id
_entity_poly.type
_entity_poly.pdbx_seq_one_letter_code
_entity_poly.pdbx_strand_id
1 'polypeptide(L)'
;MKKLKYFSLTLLITLFLITLSPFSLNPVFSNHPQHNFIEQGKIFYDSGRFAEAINLLKQAALKYQADGDKLNQAMSLSNMSLAYQKLGQLPEAEKNINLSLKLLQSLAKNIPKNNSINNIYAQSLDVKGKLQFARGKFQNAIVTWENAEKIYAHLDLQSALIQSRINQAQAMQALGLFLKAQKTLISVRVILDEQPDSVLKSVGLRSLGDVLRIIGNLDESKKVLFKSLKIASSLKKKQEIVETLISLGNVFRIEKDRASQDLAIKYYQQAANIAPSTSELGLKAQLNLLNLLVKTEKLDSAKELFPQINTEIQNLSLSRKSIYLCVNYAITLTKLKQKTTVKIYSWLDIAQIISTAIQQAKTIRDERALAYALGSLGEIYEETKQFNEAQIVTQKALSIANSIKAEDISYQLQWQMGRLYRQQKDIDKAIEYYHGAWKILKSLRSDLVAIDSNVQFSFSETIEPVYRQYVDLILQSIKNNKQGQKQLVLARQVIESFQIAAIDNFFHSACFNPKVILDNVVDEDNLKAAIIYPIILPDRLEVIIKLPQSPLINYSTDISENTVEATINKLRNDIEERKIGDDNQAEFHKLYNLLLQPAEKHLQNHKINNLVFVLDGSLRNIPPAALYDGKQYLIEKYSIAVSPGLQLYELKSLQKTNLNVLSGGLSEERHNFPKLDYVEQELQKIKSHLSNTKILLNQEFTSDAVEKQVNKKSYSIVHLATHGQFSSDSDETFLLAYDQEIKVKELSQWLRNREENLEEPIELLVLSACETAAGDNQAALGLAGVAIQAGARSTVASLWALNDASTAELMDNFYQELTKSNITKAQALRNAQLSLIKQEEYNTPYFWAPYVLIGNWL
;
A
#
# COMPACT_ATOMS: atom_id res chain seq x y z
N MET A 1 7.05 36.76 18.69
CA MET A 1 6.42 36.66 17.35
C MET A 1 6.82 35.31 16.72
N LYS A 2 6.25 34.20 17.20
CA LYS A 2 5.24 33.38 16.48
C LYS A 2 5.53 33.18 14.98
N LYS A 3 6.19 32.07 14.64
CA LYS A 3 5.89 31.31 13.41
C LYS A 3 5.24 30.01 13.84
N LEU A 4 3.90 30.00 13.91
CA LEU A 4 3.15 28.76 13.73
C LEU A 4 3.54 28.26 12.34
N LYS A 5 4.40 27.24 12.25
CA LYS A 5 4.47 26.41 11.06
C LYS A 5 3.19 25.58 11.05
N TYR A 6 2.13 26.12 10.45
CA TYR A 6 1.09 25.26 9.89
C TYR A 6 1.82 24.38 8.87
N PHE A 7 1.92 23.08 9.14
CA PHE A 7 2.10 22.13 8.05
C PHE A 7 0.86 22.27 7.18
N SER A 8 0.94 23.05 6.10
CA SER A 8 -0.01 22.97 5.01
C SER A 8 0.15 21.57 4.43
N LEU A 9 -0.70 20.64 4.88
CA LEU A 9 -0.79 19.33 4.25
C LEU A 9 -1.49 19.54 2.90
N THR A 10 -0.67 19.74 1.88
CA THR A 10 -1.09 19.97 0.50
C THR A 10 -1.15 18.65 -0.25
N LEU A 11 -2.36 18.34 -0.73
CA LEU A 11 -2.59 17.22 -1.60
C LEU A 11 -2.22 17.61 -3.02
N LEU A 12 -1.09 17.12 -3.50
CA LEU A 12 -0.87 17.03 -4.93
C LEU A 12 -1.77 15.96 -5.48
N ILE A 13 -2.71 16.32 -6.35
CA ILE A 13 -3.51 15.30 -7.05
C ILE A 13 -2.51 14.35 -7.69
N THR A 14 -2.59 13.07 -7.38
CA THR A 14 -1.49 12.14 -7.59
C THR A 14 -1.65 11.42 -8.91
N LEU A 15 -0.60 11.49 -9.72
CA LEU A 15 -0.60 10.89 -11.04
C LEU A 15 -0.27 9.41 -10.93
N PHE A 16 -1.19 8.53 -11.29
CA PHE A 16 -0.84 7.15 -11.64
C PHE A 16 -0.05 7.12 -12.95
N LEU A 17 1.21 7.55 -12.92
CA LEU A 17 2.21 7.18 -13.91
C LEU A 17 2.62 5.74 -13.63
N ILE A 18 1.68 4.83 -13.84
CA ILE A 18 2.06 3.43 -13.96
C ILE A 18 3.04 3.39 -15.12
N THR A 19 4.21 2.80 -14.84
CA THR A 19 5.36 2.68 -15.73
C THR A 19 5.05 1.73 -16.88
N LEU A 20 3.96 1.96 -17.59
CA LEU A 20 3.52 1.12 -18.68
C LEU A 20 4.00 1.81 -19.94
N SER A 21 5.20 1.44 -20.38
CA SER A 21 5.45 1.46 -21.80
C SER A 21 4.59 0.35 -22.40
N PRO A 22 3.45 0.67 -23.06
CA PRO A 22 2.81 -0.34 -23.88
C PRO A 22 3.85 -0.77 -24.90
N PHE A 23 3.97 -2.07 -25.12
CA PHE A 23 4.80 -2.57 -26.20
C PHE A 23 4.47 -1.82 -27.49
N SER A 24 5.45 -1.61 -28.36
CA SER A 24 5.14 -1.31 -29.76
C SER A 24 4.46 -2.57 -30.32
N LEU A 25 3.20 -2.47 -30.77
CA LEU A 25 2.70 -3.55 -31.63
C LEU A 25 3.47 -3.42 -32.94
N ASN A 26 3.93 -4.55 -33.46
CA ASN A 26 4.32 -4.61 -34.85
C ASN A 26 3.04 -4.47 -35.68
N PRO A 27 3.10 -3.81 -36.84
CA PRO A 27 1.97 -3.80 -37.75
C PRO A 27 1.59 -5.25 -38.13
N VAL A 28 0.33 -5.45 -38.48
CA VAL A 28 -0.31 -6.73 -38.80
C VAL A 28 0.12 -7.18 -40.20
N PHE A 29 0.66 -8.41 -40.31
CA PHE A 29 1.20 -9.00 -41.55
C PHE A 29 0.71 -10.43 -41.82
N SER A 30 0.73 -10.82 -43.10
CA SER A 30 0.57 -12.21 -43.55
C SER A 30 1.93 -12.84 -43.81
N ASN A 31 2.05 -14.16 -43.74
CA ASN A 31 3.30 -14.89 -44.00
C ASN A 31 3.65 -15.05 -45.50
N HIS A 32 2.94 -14.37 -46.43
CA HIS A 32 3.15 -14.49 -47.87
C HIS A 32 3.79 -13.21 -48.48
N PRO A 33 4.90 -13.28 -49.24
CA PRO A 33 5.74 -12.11 -49.56
C PRO A 33 5.28 -11.20 -50.72
N GLN A 34 3.99 -11.08 -51.05
CA GLN A 34 3.58 -10.39 -52.30
C GLN A 34 3.12 -8.92 -52.19
N HIS A 35 3.28 -8.23 -51.05
CA HIS A 35 2.53 -6.98 -50.81
C HIS A 35 3.37 -5.76 -50.41
N ASN A 36 3.90 -5.06 -51.43
CA ASN A 36 4.78 -3.90 -51.31
C ASN A 36 4.22 -2.74 -50.44
N PHE A 37 2.90 -2.49 -50.45
CA PHE A 37 2.34 -1.32 -49.76
C PHE A 37 2.26 -1.44 -48.24
N ILE A 38 1.90 -2.61 -47.70
CA ILE A 38 1.77 -2.79 -46.24
C ILE A 38 3.16 -2.85 -45.60
N GLU A 39 4.13 -3.49 -46.25
CA GLU A 39 5.54 -3.50 -45.82
C GLU A 39 6.18 -2.12 -45.86
N GLN A 40 5.97 -1.35 -46.93
CA GLN A 40 6.42 0.06 -46.97
C GLN A 40 5.73 0.90 -45.87
N GLY A 41 4.45 0.64 -45.60
CA GLY A 41 3.74 1.27 -44.49
C GLY A 41 4.38 0.95 -43.13
N LYS A 42 4.88 -0.28 -42.96
CA LYS A 42 5.69 -0.70 -41.82
C LYS A 42 6.96 0.13 -41.68
N ILE A 43 7.69 0.31 -42.78
CA ILE A 43 8.96 1.04 -42.78
C ILE A 43 8.72 2.49 -42.33
N PHE A 44 7.67 3.13 -42.83
CA PHE A 44 7.28 4.45 -42.36
C PHE A 44 6.86 4.45 -40.89
N TYR A 45 6.08 3.46 -40.44
CA TYR A 45 5.67 3.34 -39.05
C TYR A 45 6.86 3.14 -38.10
N ASP A 46 7.77 2.21 -38.43
CA ASP A 46 8.96 1.88 -37.65
C ASP A 46 9.97 3.03 -37.61
N SER A 47 10.02 3.85 -38.66
CA SER A 47 10.82 5.08 -38.70
C SER A 47 10.14 6.29 -38.03
N GLY A 48 8.97 6.09 -37.39
CA GLY A 48 8.23 7.16 -36.70
C GLY A 48 7.50 8.13 -37.64
N ARG A 49 7.51 7.86 -38.94
CA ARG A 49 6.86 8.64 -40.01
C ARG A 49 5.38 8.26 -40.13
N PHE A 50 4.62 8.42 -39.05
CA PHE A 50 3.25 7.90 -38.94
C PHE A 50 2.27 8.49 -39.94
N ALA A 51 2.38 9.79 -40.28
CA ALA A 51 1.51 10.43 -41.25
C ALA A 51 1.69 9.84 -42.67
N GLU A 52 2.93 9.54 -43.04
CA GLU A 52 3.26 8.93 -44.33
C GLU A 52 2.85 7.45 -44.36
N ALA A 53 3.02 6.74 -43.23
CA ALA A 53 2.46 5.41 -43.05
C ALA A 53 0.95 5.41 -43.25
N ILE A 54 0.21 6.36 -42.66
CA ILE A 54 -1.24 6.49 -42.82
C ILE A 54 -1.63 6.74 -44.27
N ASN A 55 -0.96 7.68 -44.95
CA ASN A 55 -1.26 7.99 -46.36
C ASN A 55 -1.08 6.75 -47.24
N LEU A 56 0.02 6.03 -47.07
CA LEU A 56 0.30 4.83 -47.84
C LEU A 56 -0.67 3.69 -47.53
N LEU A 57 -0.92 3.43 -46.24
CA LEU A 57 -1.86 2.39 -45.82
C LEU A 57 -3.31 2.71 -46.24
N LYS A 58 -3.68 4.00 -46.34
CA LYS A 58 -4.97 4.44 -46.88
C LYS A 58 -5.10 4.13 -48.37
N GLN A 59 -4.05 4.42 -49.15
CA GLN A 59 -4.00 4.03 -50.57
C GLN A 59 -4.08 2.52 -50.73
N ALA A 60 -3.36 1.78 -49.89
CA ALA A 60 -3.38 0.32 -49.86
C ALA A 60 -4.80 -0.21 -49.55
N ALA A 61 -5.45 0.29 -48.50
CA ALA A 61 -6.79 -0.12 -48.12
C ALA A 61 -7.82 0.12 -49.24
N LEU A 62 -7.73 1.25 -49.94
CA LEU A 62 -8.61 1.57 -51.08
C LEU A 62 -8.36 0.64 -52.28
N LYS A 63 -7.09 0.36 -52.58
CA LYS A 63 -6.71 -0.56 -53.64
C LYS A 63 -7.22 -1.98 -53.35
N TYR A 64 -6.94 -2.51 -52.17
CA TYR A 64 -7.41 -3.85 -51.79
C TYR A 64 -8.94 -3.95 -51.72
N GLN A 65 -9.62 -2.86 -51.38
CA GLN A 65 -11.07 -2.80 -51.48
C GLN A 65 -11.56 -2.95 -52.92
N ALA A 66 -10.93 -2.26 -53.87
CA ALA A 66 -11.27 -2.34 -55.30
C ALA A 66 -10.96 -3.73 -55.88
N ASP A 67 -9.85 -4.33 -55.44
CA ASP A 67 -9.40 -5.66 -55.85
C ASP A 67 -10.19 -6.80 -55.17
N GLY A 68 -11.09 -6.49 -54.23
CA GLY A 68 -11.88 -7.48 -53.47
C GLY A 68 -11.09 -8.24 -52.40
N ASP A 69 -9.84 -7.86 -52.14
CA ASP A 69 -8.95 -8.48 -51.15
C ASP A 69 -9.25 -7.96 -49.73
N LYS A 70 -10.26 -8.59 -49.13
CA LYS A 70 -10.73 -8.24 -47.78
C LYS A 70 -9.67 -8.46 -46.69
N LEU A 71 -8.73 -9.38 -46.87
CA LEU A 71 -7.74 -9.71 -45.85
C LEU A 71 -6.69 -8.59 -45.76
N ASN A 72 -6.09 -8.22 -46.91
CA ASN A 72 -5.11 -7.14 -46.96
C ASN A 72 -5.75 -5.76 -46.70
N GLN A 73 -7.02 -5.58 -47.07
CA GLN A 73 -7.81 -4.42 -46.66
C GLN A 73 -7.91 -4.34 -45.13
N ALA A 74 -8.27 -5.43 -44.45
CA ALA A 74 -8.39 -5.46 -43.00
C ALA A 74 -7.05 -5.21 -42.30
N MET A 75 -5.94 -5.77 -42.80
CA MET A 75 -4.59 -5.51 -42.27
C MET A 75 -4.20 -4.05 -42.41
N SER A 76 -4.44 -3.44 -43.58
CA SER A 76 -4.17 -2.01 -43.83
C SER A 76 -4.94 -1.12 -42.86
N LEU A 77 -6.23 -1.41 -42.63
CA LEU A 77 -7.07 -0.70 -41.66
C LEU A 77 -6.57 -0.88 -40.21
N SER A 78 -6.15 -2.08 -39.82
CA SER A 78 -5.58 -2.35 -38.50
C SER A 78 -4.29 -1.54 -38.27
N ASN A 79 -3.41 -1.51 -39.28
CA ASN A 79 -2.15 -0.77 -39.23
C ASN A 79 -2.37 0.75 -39.26
N MET A 80 -3.36 1.23 -40.01
CA MET A 80 -3.79 2.63 -39.94
C MET A 80 -4.27 2.98 -38.54
N SER A 81 -5.07 2.12 -37.90
CA SER A 81 -5.50 2.35 -36.52
C SER A 81 -4.31 2.51 -35.57
N LEU A 82 -3.31 1.65 -35.70
CA LEU A 82 -2.10 1.71 -34.89
C LEU A 82 -1.30 3.02 -35.13
N ALA A 83 -1.17 3.47 -36.37
CA ALA A 83 -0.52 4.73 -36.71
C ALA A 83 -1.32 5.96 -36.22
N TYR A 84 -2.65 5.93 -36.34
CA TYR A 84 -3.53 6.97 -35.78
C TYR A 84 -3.40 7.07 -34.26
N GLN A 85 -3.28 5.94 -33.55
CA GLN A 85 -3.01 5.94 -32.11
C GLN A 85 -1.71 6.67 -31.77
N LYS A 86 -0.64 6.49 -32.57
CA LYS A 86 0.65 7.18 -32.38
C LYS A 86 0.55 8.69 -32.60
N LEU A 87 -0.34 9.15 -33.47
CA LEU A 87 -0.64 10.56 -33.69
C LEU A 87 -1.70 11.14 -32.73
N GLY A 88 -2.21 10.35 -31.78
CA GLY A 88 -3.28 10.79 -30.87
C GLY A 88 -4.66 10.93 -31.51
N GLN A 89 -4.84 10.47 -32.76
CA GLN A 89 -6.10 10.52 -33.51
C GLN A 89 -6.99 9.31 -33.17
N LEU A 90 -7.43 9.26 -31.91
CA LEU A 90 -8.15 8.10 -31.35
C LEU A 90 -9.50 7.78 -32.02
N PRO A 91 -10.33 8.76 -32.44
CA PRO A 91 -11.58 8.47 -33.16
C PRO A 91 -11.35 7.78 -34.50
N GLU A 92 -10.35 8.24 -35.27
CA GLU A 92 -9.94 7.64 -36.53
C GLU A 92 -9.39 6.24 -36.30
N ALA A 93 -8.59 6.06 -35.24
CA ALA A 93 -8.11 4.74 -34.85
C ALA A 93 -9.27 3.77 -34.54
N GLU A 94 -10.28 4.22 -33.79
CA GLU A 94 -11.46 3.42 -33.46
C GLU A 94 -12.26 3.01 -34.70
N LYS A 95 -12.50 3.97 -35.60
CA LYS A 95 -13.19 3.69 -36.87
C LYS A 95 -12.47 2.61 -37.67
N ASN A 96 -11.15 2.75 -37.86
CA ASN A 96 -10.37 1.83 -38.67
C ASN A 96 -10.28 0.43 -38.05
N ILE A 97 -10.08 0.31 -36.73
CA ILE A 97 -9.98 -1.01 -36.10
C ILE A 97 -11.32 -1.76 -36.08
N ASN A 98 -12.43 -1.04 -35.90
CA ASN A 98 -13.76 -1.65 -35.96
C ASN A 98 -14.09 -2.15 -37.38
N LEU A 99 -13.70 -1.40 -38.42
CA LEU A 99 -13.85 -1.85 -39.81
C LEU A 99 -12.99 -3.09 -40.12
N SER A 100 -11.73 -3.09 -39.67
CA SER A 100 -10.83 -4.23 -39.80
C SER A 100 -11.40 -5.50 -39.17
N LEU A 101 -11.82 -5.42 -37.90
CA LEU A 101 -12.39 -6.56 -37.18
C LEU A 101 -13.69 -7.06 -37.81
N LYS A 102 -14.54 -6.17 -38.33
CA LYS A 102 -15.77 -6.55 -39.05
C LYS A 102 -15.48 -7.33 -40.33
N LEU A 103 -14.48 -6.90 -41.10
CA LEU A 103 -14.04 -7.62 -42.31
C LEU A 103 -13.52 -9.02 -41.95
N LEU A 104 -12.66 -9.12 -40.93
CA LEU A 104 -12.08 -10.38 -40.48
C LEU A 104 -13.14 -11.36 -39.95
N GLN A 105 -14.12 -10.87 -39.18
CA GLN A 105 -15.27 -11.69 -38.75
C GLN A 105 -16.08 -12.22 -39.93
N SER A 106 -16.27 -11.42 -40.98
CA SER A 106 -16.99 -11.87 -42.18
C SER A 106 -16.23 -12.95 -42.95
N LEU A 107 -14.89 -12.90 -42.93
CA LEU A 107 -14.03 -13.91 -43.55
C LEU A 107 -14.00 -15.21 -42.73
N ALA A 108 -13.96 -15.10 -41.39
CA ALA A 108 -13.93 -16.24 -40.47
C ALA A 108 -15.20 -17.10 -40.52
N LYS A 109 -16.38 -16.50 -40.75
CA LYS A 109 -17.65 -17.24 -40.90
C LYS A 109 -17.66 -18.22 -42.07
N ASN A 110 -16.86 -17.96 -43.11
CA ASN A 110 -16.82 -18.79 -44.31
C ASN A 110 -15.63 -19.78 -44.34
N ILE A 111 -14.63 -19.62 -43.46
CA ILE A 111 -13.41 -20.45 -43.43
C ILE A 111 -12.90 -20.63 -41.98
N PRO A 112 -13.61 -21.38 -41.12
CA PRO A 112 -13.30 -21.47 -39.68
C PRO A 112 -11.99 -22.19 -39.30
N LYS A 113 -11.15 -22.61 -40.26
CA LYS A 113 -9.86 -23.29 -40.03
C LYS A 113 -8.64 -22.57 -40.63
N ASN A 114 -8.78 -21.32 -41.08
CA ASN A 114 -7.65 -20.61 -41.67
C ASN A 114 -6.79 -19.93 -40.59
N ASN A 115 -5.65 -20.56 -40.28
CA ASN A 115 -4.67 -20.07 -39.30
C ASN A 115 -4.19 -18.62 -39.58
N SER A 116 -4.11 -18.22 -40.85
CA SER A 116 -3.69 -16.85 -41.22
C SER A 116 -4.74 -15.79 -40.88
N ILE A 117 -6.02 -16.07 -41.12
CA ILE A 117 -7.13 -15.15 -40.78
C ILE A 117 -7.24 -15.01 -39.26
N ASN A 118 -7.14 -16.13 -38.54
CA ASN A 118 -7.19 -16.14 -37.08
C ASN A 118 -6.02 -15.37 -36.47
N ASN A 119 -4.80 -15.51 -37.02
CA ASN A 119 -3.64 -14.72 -36.57
C ASN A 119 -3.86 -13.22 -36.75
N ILE A 120 -4.30 -12.79 -37.94
CA ILE A 120 -4.58 -11.38 -38.26
C ILE A 120 -5.72 -10.82 -37.38
N TYR A 121 -6.72 -11.65 -37.08
CA TYR A 121 -7.80 -11.30 -36.16
C TYR A 121 -7.28 -11.09 -34.73
N ALA A 122 -6.43 -11.99 -34.22
CA ALA A 122 -5.79 -11.84 -32.91
C ALA A 122 -4.92 -10.58 -32.83
N GLN A 123 -4.10 -10.32 -33.85
CA GLN A 123 -3.27 -9.10 -33.91
C GLN A 123 -4.13 -7.82 -33.96
N SER A 124 -5.28 -7.86 -34.63
CA SER A 124 -6.23 -6.74 -34.65
C SER A 124 -6.96 -6.58 -33.31
N LEU A 125 -7.21 -7.67 -32.58
CA LEU A 125 -7.68 -7.59 -31.19
C LEU A 125 -6.62 -6.93 -30.30
N ASP A 126 -5.34 -7.23 -30.47
CA ASP A 126 -4.27 -6.55 -29.72
C ASP A 126 -4.27 -5.03 -29.97
N VAL A 127 -4.43 -4.60 -31.23
CA VAL A 127 -4.52 -3.17 -31.60
C VAL A 127 -5.75 -2.52 -30.95
N LYS A 128 -6.89 -3.23 -30.90
CA LYS A 128 -8.11 -2.77 -30.21
C LYS A 128 -7.91 -2.67 -28.69
N GLY A 129 -7.28 -3.67 -28.07
CA GLY A 129 -6.94 -3.65 -26.65
C GLY A 129 -6.04 -2.46 -26.29
N LYS A 130 -5.04 -2.15 -27.14
CA LYS A 130 -4.19 -0.95 -26.96
C LYS A 130 -4.96 0.35 -27.11
N LEU A 131 -5.88 0.44 -28.06
CA LEU A 131 -6.76 1.60 -28.18
C LEU A 131 -7.64 1.78 -26.94
N GLN A 132 -8.21 0.69 -26.42
CA GLN A 132 -9.01 0.71 -25.19
C GLN A 132 -8.15 1.16 -24.00
N PHE A 133 -6.95 0.62 -23.86
CA PHE A 133 -5.97 1.03 -22.84
C PHE A 133 -5.62 2.53 -22.97
N ALA A 134 -5.29 2.99 -24.18
CA ALA A 134 -4.99 4.40 -24.46
C ALA A 134 -6.17 5.34 -24.15
N ARG A 135 -7.41 4.83 -24.20
CA ARG A 135 -8.63 5.55 -23.81
C ARG A 135 -9.01 5.36 -22.33
N GLY A 136 -8.22 4.63 -21.54
CA GLY A 136 -8.50 4.36 -20.11
C GLY A 136 -9.55 3.27 -19.86
N LYS A 137 -9.96 2.50 -20.88
CA LYS A 137 -10.93 1.40 -20.76
C LYS A 137 -10.22 0.09 -20.41
N PHE A 138 -9.54 0.04 -19.26
CA PHE A 138 -8.62 -1.04 -18.90
C PHE A 138 -9.28 -2.41 -18.79
N GLN A 139 -10.46 -2.52 -18.16
CA GLN A 139 -11.18 -3.79 -18.05
C GLN A 139 -11.54 -4.37 -19.43
N ASN A 140 -11.98 -3.50 -20.35
CA ASN A 140 -12.27 -3.91 -21.73
C ASN A 140 -11.00 -4.34 -22.47
N ALA A 141 -9.86 -3.69 -22.19
CA ALA A 141 -8.57 -4.04 -22.76
C ALA A 141 -8.13 -5.45 -22.33
N ILE A 142 -8.26 -5.78 -21.03
CA ILE A 142 -7.96 -7.12 -20.50
C ILE A 142 -8.77 -8.18 -21.24
N VAL A 143 -10.10 -8.01 -21.27
CA VAL A 143 -11.00 -8.97 -21.94
C VAL A 143 -10.67 -9.11 -23.43
N THR A 144 -10.29 -8.01 -24.10
CA THR A 144 -9.90 -8.04 -25.51
C THR A 144 -8.59 -8.80 -25.72
N TRP A 145 -7.60 -8.63 -24.84
CA TRP A 145 -6.32 -9.34 -24.91
C TRP A 145 -6.45 -10.82 -24.51
N GLU A 146 -7.30 -11.18 -23.54
CA GLU A 146 -7.62 -12.58 -23.22
C GLU A 146 -8.22 -13.31 -24.43
N ASN A 147 -9.05 -12.62 -25.23
CA ASN A 147 -9.59 -13.18 -26.47
C ASN A 147 -8.49 -13.38 -27.54
N ALA A 148 -7.53 -12.44 -27.65
CA ALA A 148 -6.38 -12.61 -28.54
C ALA A 148 -5.47 -13.77 -28.07
N GLU A 149 -5.25 -13.89 -26.75
CA GLU A 149 -4.44 -14.94 -26.12
C GLU A 149 -4.96 -16.34 -26.48
N LYS A 150 -6.27 -16.56 -26.36
CA LYS A 150 -6.90 -17.84 -26.71
C LYS A 150 -6.62 -18.25 -28.15
N ILE A 151 -6.61 -17.28 -29.07
CA ILE A 151 -6.30 -17.53 -30.47
C ILE A 151 -4.81 -17.84 -30.65
N TYR A 152 -3.91 -17.06 -30.04
CA TYR A 152 -2.47 -17.32 -30.11
C TYR A 152 -2.08 -18.68 -29.53
N ALA A 153 -2.73 -19.10 -28.44
CA ALA A 153 -2.57 -20.44 -27.87
C ALA A 153 -2.98 -21.54 -28.85
N HIS A 154 -4.12 -21.38 -29.54
CA HIS A 154 -4.58 -22.34 -30.54
C HIS A 154 -3.68 -22.40 -31.79
N LEU A 155 -2.96 -21.33 -32.10
CA LEU A 155 -2.04 -21.23 -33.23
C LEU A 155 -0.58 -21.54 -32.86
N ASP A 156 -0.31 -21.92 -31.62
CA ASP A 156 1.04 -22.14 -31.06
C ASP A 156 1.99 -20.93 -31.21
N LEU A 157 1.44 -19.71 -31.23
CA LEU A 157 2.19 -18.46 -31.38
C LEU A 157 2.66 -17.90 -30.02
N GLN A 158 3.67 -18.55 -29.43
CA GLN A 158 4.15 -18.27 -28.07
C GLN A 158 4.55 -16.80 -27.84
N SER A 159 5.31 -16.18 -28.75
CA SER A 159 5.74 -14.78 -28.58
C SER A 159 4.55 -13.80 -28.51
N ALA A 160 3.51 -14.04 -29.30
CA ALA A 160 2.30 -13.20 -29.32
C ALA A 160 1.41 -13.45 -28.09
N LEU A 161 1.33 -14.71 -27.64
CA LEU A 161 0.68 -15.08 -26.37
C LEU A 161 1.33 -14.37 -25.19
N ILE A 162 2.66 -14.44 -25.07
CA ILE A 162 3.43 -13.76 -24.02
C ILE A 162 3.18 -12.26 -24.08
N GLN A 163 3.20 -11.68 -25.28
CA GLN A 163 2.93 -10.26 -25.49
C GLN A 163 1.54 -9.84 -24.99
N SER A 164 0.51 -10.64 -25.28
CA SER A 164 -0.85 -10.42 -24.80
C SER A 164 -0.90 -10.46 -23.27
N ARG A 165 -0.28 -11.46 -22.64
CA ARG A 165 -0.22 -11.57 -21.17
C ARG A 165 0.50 -10.40 -20.50
N ILE A 166 1.59 -9.92 -21.10
CA ILE A 166 2.27 -8.70 -20.62
C ILE A 166 1.27 -7.53 -20.68
N ASN A 167 0.60 -7.31 -21.82
CA ASN A 167 -0.39 -6.23 -21.95
C ASN A 167 -1.53 -6.35 -20.92
N GLN A 168 -2.06 -7.56 -20.69
CA GLN A 168 -3.05 -7.82 -19.64
C GLN A 168 -2.53 -7.42 -18.27
N ALA A 169 -1.31 -7.84 -17.91
CA ALA A 169 -0.67 -7.44 -16.66
C ALA A 169 -0.51 -5.92 -16.55
N GLN A 170 -0.26 -5.21 -17.66
CA GLN A 170 -0.23 -3.74 -17.68
C GLN A 170 -1.62 -3.14 -17.38
N ALA A 171 -2.69 -3.63 -18.00
CA ALA A 171 -4.04 -3.16 -17.66
C ALA A 171 -4.49 -3.55 -16.25
N MET A 172 -4.04 -4.70 -15.74
CA MET A 172 -4.26 -5.11 -14.35
C MET A 172 -3.61 -4.11 -13.39
N GLN A 173 -2.34 -3.73 -13.64
CA GLN A 173 -1.69 -2.65 -12.88
C GLN A 173 -2.48 -1.34 -12.95
N ALA A 174 -3.03 -0.99 -14.11
CA ALA A 174 -3.90 0.18 -14.31
C ALA A 174 -5.23 0.14 -13.57
N LEU A 175 -5.63 -1.03 -13.11
CA LEU A 175 -6.80 -1.26 -12.26
C LEU A 175 -6.41 -1.55 -10.81
N GLY A 176 -5.13 -1.45 -10.42
CA GLY A 176 -4.68 -1.78 -9.07
C GLY A 176 -4.51 -3.29 -8.77
N LEU A 177 -4.68 -4.15 -9.77
CA LEU A 177 -4.66 -5.62 -9.62
C LEU A 177 -3.24 -6.21 -9.65
N PHE A 178 -2.33 -5.74 -8.80
CA PHE A 178 -0.89 -6.04 -8.88
C PHE A 178 -0.52 -7.49 -8.57
N LEU A 179 -1.19 -8.16 -7.63
CA LEU A 179 -0.94 -9.60 -7.36
C LEU A 179 -1.34 -10.49 -8.56
N LYS A 180 -2.45 -10.15 -9.25
CA LYS A 180 -2.85 -10.84 -10.48
C LYS A 180 -1.85 -10.55 -11.61
N ALA A 181 -1.36 -9.32 -11.71
CA ALA A 181 -0.30 -8.96 -12.65
C ALA A 181 0.99 -9.74 -12.35
N GLN A 182 1.39 -9.87 -11.08
CA GLN A 182 2.56 -10.63 -10.65
C GLN A 182 2.44 -12.10 -11.05
N LYS A 183 1.33 -12.76 -10.72
CA LYS A 183 1.08 -14.17 -11.09
C LYS A 183 1.15 -14.37 -12.61
N THR A 184 0.55 -13.46 -13.37
CA THR A 184 0.60 -13.47 -14.83
C THR A 184 2.05 -13.34 -15.34
N LEU A 185 2.83 -12.41 -14.78
CA LEU A 185 4.21 -12.15 -15.19
C LEU A 185 5.20 -13.23 -14.74
N ILE A 186 4.95 -13.91 -13.61
CA ILE A 186 5.72 -15.10 -13.20
C ILE A 186 5.49 -16.22 -14.23
N SER A 187 4.25 -16.45 -14.68
CA SER A 187 3.98 -17.45 -15.73
C SER A 187 4.68 -17.10 -17.05
N VAL A 188 4.77 -15.80 -17.38
CA VAL A 188 5.51 -15.31 -18.54
C VAL A 188 7.01 -15.53 -18.38
N ARG A 189 7.57 -15.26 -17.20
CA ARG A 189 9.00 -15.47 -16.91
C ARG A 189 9.40 -16.94 -17.10
N VAL A 190 8.61 -17.90 -16.63
CA VAL A 190 8.89 -19.34 -16.78
C VAL A 190 9.10 -19.69 -18.25
N ILE A 191 8.22 -19.23 -19.14
CA ILE A 191 8.33 -19.47 -20.58
C ILE A 191 9.55 -18.74 -21.18
N LEU A 192 9.83 -17.52 -20.75
CA LEU A 192 10.93 -16.70 -21.26
C LEU A 192 12.31 -17.19 -20.80
N ASP A 193 12.42 -17.83 -19.64
CA ASP A 193 13.69 -18.31 -19.10
C ASP A 193 14.31 -19.39 -19.99
N GLU A 194 13.47 -20.23 -20.62
CA GLU A 194 13.88 -21.26 -21.60
C GLU A 194 14.20 -20.71 -23.00
N GLN A 195 13.82 -19.46 -23.29
CA GLN A 195 14.06 -18.82 -24.59
C GLN A 195 15.41 -18.08 -24.64
N PRO A 196 16.03 -17.93 -25.83
CA PRO A 196 17.21 -17.10 -26.00
C PRO A 196 16.94 -15.63 -25.67
N ASP A 197 18.02 -14.89 -25.41
CA ASP A 197 17.95 -13.46 -25.12
C ASP A 197 17.26 -12.70 -26.26
N SER A 198 16.20 -11.97 -25.89
CA SER A 198 15.37 -11.22 -26.84
C SER A 198 14.82 -9.95 -26.19
N VAL A 199 14.35 -9.03 -27.02
CA VAL A 199 13.64 -7.82 -26.52
C VAL A 199 12.44 -8.22 -25.68
N LEU A 200 11.69 -9.24 -26.10
CA LEU A 200 10.54 -9.75 -25.34
C LEU A 200 10.94 -10.25 -23.95
N LYS A 201 12.06 -10.97 -23.85
CA LYS A 201 12.63 -11.44 -22.58
C LYS A 201 12.99 -10.26 -21.67
N SER A 202 13.69 -9.25 -22.19
CA SER A 202 14.03 -8.04 -21.42
C SER A 202 12.77 -7.33 -20.91
N VAL A 203 11.76 -7.09 -21.75
CA VAL A 203 10.55 -6.37 -21.33
C VAL A 203 9.69 -7.18 -20.37
N GLY A 204 9.58 -8.49 -20.56
CA GLY A 204 8.87 -9.38 -19.64
C GLY A 204 9.49 -9.35 -18.24
N LEU A 205 10.82 -9.43 -18.16
CA LEU A 205 11.57 -9.29 -16.91
C LEU A 205 11.38 -7.88 -16.32
N ARG A 206 11.53 -6.80 -17.10
CA ARG A 206 11.28 -5.43 -16.59
C ARG A 206 9.88 -5.27 -16.01
N SER A 207 8.86 -5.77 -16.70
CA SER A 207 7.47 -5.69 -16.23
C SER A 207 7.29 -6.46 -14.92
N LEU A 208 7.91 -7.63 -14.77
CA LEU A 208 7.91 -8.36 -13.51
C LEU A 208 8.64 -7.59 -12.42
N GLY A 209 9.81 -7.02 -12.71
CA GLY A 209 10.57 -6.19 -11.76
C GLY A 209 9.79 -4.97 -11.27
N ASP A 210 9.08 -4.27 -12.15
CA ASP A 210 8.21 -3.15 -11.78
C ASP A 210 7.06 -3.58 -10.87
N VAL A 211 6.41 -4.72 -11.16
CA VAL A 211 5.36 -5.25 -10.27
C VAL A 211 5.93 -5.71 -8.94
N LEU A 212 7.08 -6.39 -8.94
CA LEU A 212 7.78 -6.82 -7.71
C LEU A 212 8.15 -5.63 -6.83
N ARG A 213 8.61 -4.52 -7.43
CA ARG A 213 8.86 -3.25 -6.72
C ARG A 213 7.60 -2.74 -6.06
N ILE A 214 6.48 -2.74 -6.79
CA ILE A 214 5.19 -2.24 -6.32
C ILE A 214 4.61 -3.09 -5.18
N ILE A 215 4.87 -4.40 -5.16
CA ILE A 215 4.42 -5.24 -4.03
C ILE A 215 5.44 -5.27 -2.87
N GLY A 216 6.51 -4.47 -2.94
CA GLY A 216 7.55 -4.38 -1.92
C GLY A 216 8.58 -5.51 -1.93
N ASN A 217 8.64 -6.37 -2.97
CA ASN A 217 9.69 -7.36 -3.12
C ASN A 217 10.90 -6.76 -3.87
N LEU A 218 11.65 -5.90 -3.17
CA LEU A 218 12.69 -5.07 -3.76
C LEU A 218 13.91 -5.90 -4.23
N ASP A 219 14.29 -6.94 -3.50
CA ASP A 219 15.44 -7.78 -3.85
C ASP A 219 15.22 -8.58 -5.13
N GLU A 220 14.07 -9.26 -5.27
CA GLU A 220 13.76 -9.96 -6.51
C GLU A 220 13.53 -8.97 -7.65
N SER A 221 12.94 -7.80 -7.36
CA SER A 221 12.84 -6.71 -8.34
C SER A 221 14.22 -6.30 -8.87
N LYS A 222 15.20 -6.02 -8.00
CA LYS A 222 16.59 -5.71 -8.39
C LYS A 222 17.20 -6.82 -9.26
N LYS A 223 17.12 -8.08 -8.83
CA LYS A 223 17.67 -9.24 -9.57
C LYS A 223 17.09 -9.34 -10.99
N VAL A 224 15.77 -9.29 -11.10
CA VAL A 224 15.07 -9.39 -12.39
C VAL A 224 15.36 -8.18 -13.29
N LEU A 225 15.42 -6.97 -12.72
CA LEU A 225 15.76 -5.75 -13.47
C LEU A 225 17.21 -5.72 -13.94
N PHE A 226 18.17 -6.20 -13.15
CA PHE A 226 19.55 -6.36 -13.59
C PHE A 226 19.67 -7.36 -14.74
N LYS A 227 18.93 -8.48 -14.69
CA LYS A 227 18.86 -9.43 -15.80
C LYS A 227 18.27 -8.76 -17.05
N SER A 228 17.18 -8.01 -16.91
CA SER A 228 16.62 -7.20 -18.01
C SER A 228 17.64 -6.24 -18.61
N LEU A 229 18.37 -5.49 -17.78
CA LEU A 229 19.35 -4.50 -18.22
C LEU A 229 20.51 -5.15 -18.98
N LYS A 230 20.99 -6.30 -18.49
CA LYS A 230 22.05 -7.09 -19.14
C LYS A 230 21.63 -7.52 -20.55
N ILE A 231 20.40 -8.03 -20.69
CA ILE A 231 19.84 -8.46 -21.98
C ILE A 231 19.65 -7.24 -22.91
N ALA A 232 19.06 -6.15 -22.42
CA ALA A 232 18.88 -4.93 -23.23
C ALA A 232 20.23 -4.37 -23.73
N SER A 233 21.27 -4.43 -22.88
CA SER A 233 22.63 -3.99 -23.20
C SER A 233 23.30 -4.89 -24.23
N SER A 234 23.20 -6.22 -24.09
CA SER A 234 23.78 -7.16 -25.05
C SER A 234 23.16 -7.03 -26.45
N LEU A 235 21.84 -6.76 -26.49
CA LEU A 235 21.10 -6.51 -27.73
C LEU A 235 21.29 -5.09 -28.28
N LYS A 236 22.00 -4.21 -27.55
CA LYS A 236 22.25 -2.80 -27.89
C LYS A 236 20.96 -1.99 -28.11
N LYS A 237 19.92 -2.29 -27.32
CA LYS A 237 18.59 -1.69 -27.46
C LYS A 237 18.43 -0.52 -26.49
N LYS A 238 18.71 0.71 -26.98
CA LYS A 238 18.77 1.94 -26.18
C LYS A 238 17.47 2.22 -25.41
N GLN A 239 16.30 2.03 -26.02
CA GLN A 239 15.02 2.30 -25.37
C GLN A 239 14.82 1.39 -24.14
N GLU A 240 15.09 0.10 -24.28
CA GLU A 240 14.94 -0.91 -23.24
C GLU A 240 15.95 -0.71 -22.11
N ILE A 241 17.17 -0.25 -22.44
CA ILE A 241 18.17 0.19 -21.46
C ILE A 241 17.62 1.34 -20.62
N VAL A 242 17.15 2.42 -21.25
CA VAL A 242 16.61 3.61 -20.55
C VAL A 242 15.43 3.24 -19.66
N GLU A 243 14.46 2.48 -20.16
CA GLU A 243 13.29 2.08 -19.36
C GLU A 243 13.69 1.21 -18.17
N THR A 244 14.65 0.29 -18.33
CA THR A 244 15.13 -0.56 -17.23
C THR A 244 15.93 0.25 -16.20
N LEU A 245 16.73 1.23 -16.64
CA LEU A 245 17.46 2.14 -15.73
C LEU A 245 16.50 3.00 -14.90
N ILE A 246 15.43 3.54 -15.51
CA ILE A 246 14.38 4.26 -14.76
C ILE A 246 13.75 3.32 -13.72
N SER A 247 13.47 2.07 -14.09
CA SER A 247 12.89 1.06 -13.20
C SER A 247 13.82 0.76 -12.02
N LEU A 248 15.12 0.57 -12.25
CA LEU A 248 16.13 0.40 -11.20
C LEU A 248 16.21 1.65 -10.30
N GLY A 249 16.24 2.85 -10.88
CA GLY A 249 16.20 4.09 -10.11
C GLY A 249 14.94 4.22 -9.25
N ASN A 250 13.81 3.67 -9.70
CA ASN A 250 12.58 3.62 -8.91
C ASN A 250 12.69 2.63 -7.75
N VAL A 251 13.40 1.51 -7.90
CA VAL A 251 13.63 0.55 -6.81
C VAL A 251 14.54 1.16 -5.74
N PHE A 252 15.73 1.63 -6.14
CA PHE A 252 16.75 2.13 -5.21
C PHE A 252 16.35 3.38 -4.42
N ARG A 253 15.34 4.15 -4.90
CA ARG A 253 14.86 5.33 -4.16
C ARG A 253 13.79 5.02 -3.12
N ILE A 254 13.27 3.79 -3.09
CA ILE A 254 12.39 3.32 -2.00
C ILE A 254 13.24 3.07 -0.75
N GLU A 255 14.44 2.52 -0.95
CA GLU A 255 15.40 2.25 0.12
C GLU A 255 15.79 3.57 0.81
N LYS A 256 15.71 3.56 2.15
CA LYS A 256 15.84 4.77 2.98
C LYS A 256 17.32 5.19 3.17
N ASP A 257 18.28 4.30 2.89
CA ASP A 257 19.69 4.55 3.10
C ASP A 257 20.30 5.48 2.03
N ARG A 258 21.39 6.15 2.42
CA ARG A 258 22.06 7.15 1.56
C ARG A 258 22.69 6.53 0.32
N ALA A 259 23.24 5.32 0.41
CA ALA A 259 23.95 4.69 -0.71
C ALA A 259 22.96 4.32 -1.83
N SER A 260 21.80 3.78 -1.46
CA SER A 260 20.73 3.46 -2.41
C SER A 260 20.12 4.69 -3.05
N GLN A 261 19.92 5.79 -2.29
CA GLN A 261 19.50 7.07 -2.86
C GLN A 261 20.51 7.61 -3.89
N ASP A 262 21.81 7.51 -3.62
CA ASP A 262 22.84 7.94 -4.56
C ASP A 262 22.89 7.02 -5.81
N LEU A 263 22.62 5.71 -5.67
CA LEU A 263 22.41 4.80 -6.80
C LEU A 263 21.18 5.18 -7.64
N ALA A 264 20.06 5.54 -7.00
CA ALA A 264 18.87 5.98 -7.70
C ALA A 264 19.13 7.23 -8.56
N ILE A 265 19.82 8.22 -7.99
CA ILE A 265 20.27 9.43 -8.72
C ILE A 265 21.11 9.03 -9.94
N LYS A 266 22.09 8.15 -9.74
CA LYS A 266 22.98 7.67 -10.82
C LYS A 266 22.20 6.98 -11.95
N TYR A 267 21.23 6.11 -11.62
CA TYR A 267 20.42 5.44 -12.64
C TYR A 267 19.53 6.40 -13.43
N TYR A 268 18.93 7.41 -12.78
CA TYR A 268 18.17 8.42 -13.51
C TYR A 268 19.05 9.29 -14.41
N GLN A 269 20.24 9.69 -13.94
CA GLN A 269 21.19 10.43 -14.77
C GLN A 269 21.64 9.62 -15.98
N GLN A 270 21.94 8.32 -15.80
CA GLN A 270 22.28 7.44 -16.92
C GLN A 270 21.11 7.30 -17.92
N ALA A 271 19.88 7.13 -17.42
CA ALA A 271 18.70 7.05 -18.26
C ALA A 271 18.50 8.34 -19.07
N ALA A 272 18.61 9.51 -18.44
CA ALA A 272 18.51 10.81 -19.10
C ALA A 272 19.61 11.05 -20.15
N ASN A 273 20.84 10.61 -19.88
CA ASN A 273 21.98 10.78 -20.78
C ASN A 273 21.93 9.86 -22.02
N ILE A 274 21.36 8.65 -21.89
CA ILE A 274 21.22 7.69 -23.00
C ILE A 274 20.01 8.04 -23.88
N ALA A 275 18.96 8.59 -23.28
CA ALA A 275 17.74 8.96 -23.96
C ALA A 275 17.97 10.10 -24.95
N PRO A 276 17.30 10.12 -26.11
CA PRO A 276 17.30 11.28 -27.00
C PRO A 276 16.75 12.51 -26.25
N SER A 277 17.32 13.69 -26.50
CA SER A 277 16.97 14.95 -25.83
C SER A 277 15.52 15.43 -26.05
N THR A 278 14.81 14.86 -27.04
CA THR A 278 13.38 15.15 -27.30
C THR A 278 12.45 14.01 -26.87
N SER A 279 12.96 13.00 -26.16
CA SER A 279 12.17 11.82 -25.81
C SER A 279 11.39 12.00 -24.51
N GLU A 280 10.12 11.56 -24.51
CA GLU A 280 9.28 11.46 -23.30
C GLU A 280 9.97 10.65 -22.18
N LEU A 281 10.81 9.67 -22.55
CA LEU A 281 11.55 8.82 -21.61
C LEU A 281 12.70 9.57 -20.93
N GLY A 282 13.44 10.39 -21.66
CA GLY A 282 14.50 11.24 -21.11
C GLY A 282 13.94 12.25 -20.10
N LEU A 283 12.88 12.95 -20.50
CA LEU A 283 12.19 13.88 -19.59
C LEU A 283 11.65 13.18 -18.35
N LYS A 284 11.08 11.98 -18.50
CA LYS A 284 10.61 11.18 -17.35
C LYS A 284 11.75 10.87 -16.37
N ALA A 285 12.92 10.49 -16.87
CA ALA A 285 14.09 10.24 -16.01
C ALA A 285 14.52 11.51 -15.26
N GLN A 286 14.55 12.66 -15.94
CA GLN A 286 14.87 13.95 -15.32
C GLN A 286 13.84 14.39 -14.28
N LEU A 287 12.54 14.20 -14.53
CA LEU A 287 11.49 14.51 -13.56
C LEU A 287 11.56 13.60 -12.33
N ASN A 288 11.84 12.31 -12.52
CA ASN A 288 12.07 11.40 -11.40
C ASN A 288 13.30 11.81 -10.57
N LEU A 289 14.39 12.20 -11.23
CA LEU A 289 15.58 12.74 -10.58
C LEU A 289 15.26 14.02 -9.80
N LEU A 290 14.62 14.99 -10.45
CA LEU A 290 14.23 16.25 -9.82
C LEU A 290 13.36 16.02 -8.58
N ASN A 291 12.35 15.15 -8.70
CA ASN A 291 11.47 14.81 -7.60
C ASN A 291 12.24 14.17 -6.43
N LEU A 292 13.19 13.28 -6.71
CA LEU A 292 14.06 12.70 -5.68
C LEU A 292 14.91 13.76 -5.00
N LEU A 293 15.55 14.67 -5.76
CA LEU A 293 16.38 15.74 -5.22
C LEU A 293 15.59 16.71 -4.33
N VAL A 294 14.35 17.05 -4.70
CA VAL A 294 13.44 17.89 -3.89
C VAL A 294 12.99 17.14 -2.62
N LYS A 295 12.76 15.83 -2.71
CA LYS A 295 12.40 14.99 -1.56
C LYS A 295 13.56 14.89 -0.56
N THR A 296 14.79 14.71 -1.02
CA THR A 296 16.01 14.61 -0.20
C THR A 296 16.67 15.96 0.11
N GLU A 297 15.96 17.07 -0.14
CA GLU A 297 16.43 18.44 0.13
C GLU A 297 17.76 18.85 -0.53
N LYS A 298 18.15 18.17 -1.63
CA LYS A 298 19.34 18.47 -2.45
C LYS A 298 19.01 19.60 -3.44
N LEU A 299 18.69 20.79 -2.91
CA LEU A 299 18.07 21.89 -3.67
C LEU A 299 18.96 22.48 -4.77
N ASP A 300 20.28 22.50 -4.63
CA ASP A 300 21.15 23.10 -5.64
C ASP A 300 21.23 22.24 -6.89
N SER A 301 21.37 20.92 -6.76
CA SER A 301 21.27 19.99 -7.89
C SER A 301 19.89 20.01 -8.55
N ALA A 302 18.82 20.22 -7.77
CA ALA A 302 17.47 20.35 -8.33
C ALA A 302 17.34 21.60 -9.22
N LYS A 303 17.99 22.71 -8.85
CA LYS A 303 17.97 23.97 -9.62
C LYS A 303 18.55 23.83 -11.03
N GLU A 304 19.61 23.05 -11.16
CA GLU A 304 20.31 22.85 -12.44
C GLU A 304 19.45 22.16 -13.49
N LEU A 305 18.46 21.34 -13.07
CA LEU A 305 17.60 20.59 -13.99
C LEU A 305 16.47 21.45 -14.61
N PHE A 306 16.11 22.58 -14.01
CA PHE A 306 14.91 23.32 -14.44
C PHE A 306 14.98 23.89 -15.86
N PRO A 307 16.05 24.59 -16.29
CA PRO A 307 16.09 25.16 -17.64
C PRO A 307 16.00 24.09 -18.73
N GLN A 308 16.64 22.94 -18.48
CA GLN A 308 16.61 21.79 -19.37
C GLN A 308 15.20 21.20 -19.47
N ILE A 309 14.59 20.84 -18.33
CA ILE A 309 13.24 20.27 -18.28
C ILE A 309 12.21 21.20 -18.95
N ASN A 310 12.30 22.52 -18.71
CA ASN A 310 11.37 23.49 -19.29
C ASN A 310 11.49 23.56 -20.82
N THR A 311 12.72 23.49 -21.35
CA THR A 311 12.98 23.47 -22.79
C THR A 311 12.48 22.16 -23.42
N GLU A 312 12.72 21.02 -22.77
CA GLU A 312 12.27 19.71 -23.27
C GLU A 312 10.74 19.61 -23.31
N ILE A 313 10.05 20.08 -22.27
CA ILE A 313 8.57 20.12 -22.21
C ILE A 313 7.98 20.90 -23.38
N GLN A 314 8.55 22.07 -23.71
CA GLN A 314 8.04 22.91 -24.80
C GLN A 314 8.18 22.25 -26.19
N ASN A 315 9.15 21.34 -26.33
CA ASN A 315 9.44 20.63 -27.58
C ASN A 315 8.76 19.26 -27.70
N LEU A 316 8.01 18.81 -26.68
CA LEU A 316 7.34 17.52 -26.71
C LEU A 316 6.12 17.51 -27.63
N SER A 317 5.95 16.41 -28.36
CA SER A 317 4.73 16.14 -29.12
C SER A 317 3.52 16.01 -28.19
N LEU A 318 2.39 16.56 -28.62
CA LEU A 318 1.12 16.47 -27.90
C LEU A 318 0.66 15.01 -27.76
N SER A 319 0.58 14.53 -26.52
CA SER A 319 0.12 13.19 -26.19
C SER A 319 -0.44 13.18 -24.76
N ARG A 320 -1.20 12.13 -24.39
CA ARG A 320 -1.61 11.89 -23.00
C ARG A 320 -0.40 11.89 -22.06
N LYS A 321 0.72 11.30 -22.49
CA LYS A 321 1.94 11.17 -21.69
C LYS A 321 2.61 12.52 -21.48
N SER A 322 2.73 13.35 -22.51
CA SER A 322 3.34 14.68 -22.37
C SER A 322 2.50 15.60 -21.47
N ILE A 323 1.17 15.54 -21.54
CA ILE A 323 0.27 16.25 -20.60
C ILE A 323 0.58 15.84 -19.16
N TYR A 324 0.67 14.53 -18.91
CA TYR A 324 0.96 14.00 -17.59
C TYR A 324 2.36 14.35 -17.07
N LEU A 325 3.37 14.37 -17.94
CA LEU A 325 4.71 14.87 -17.58
C LEU A 325 4.67 16.37 -17.22
N CYS A 326 3.89 17.19 -17.94
CA CYS A 326 3.70 18.61 -17.62
C CYS A 326 3.04 18.81 -16.25
N VAL A 327 1.97 18.05 -15.96
CA VAL A 327 1.30 18.15 -14.66
C VAL A 327 2.23 17.69 -13.53
N ASN A 328 2.96 16.58 -13.71
CA ASN A 328 3.94 16.10 -12.72
C ASN A 328 5.06 17.13 -12.47
N TYR A 329 5.51 17.82 -13.51
CA TYR A 329 6.48 18.91 -13.36
C TYR A 329 5.90 20.06 -12.53
N ALA A 330 4.71 20.55 -12.86
CA ALA A 330 4.04 21.61 -12.10
C ALA A 330 3.79 21.22 -10.62
N ILE A 331 3.46 19.95 -10.39
CA ILE A 331 3.30 19.36 -9.07
C ILE A 331 4.61 19.39 -8.28
N THR A 332 5.71 18.99 -8.91
CA THR A 332 7.04 19.01 -8.29
C THR A 332 7.49 20.44 -7.98
N LEU A 333 7.18 21.41 -8.86
CA LEU A 333 7.43 22.83 -8.63
C LEU A 333 6.59 23.39 -7.48
N THR A 334 5.35 22.95 -7.33
CA THR A 334 4.45 23.31 -6.21
C THR A 334 5.05 22.85 -4.88
N LYS A 335 5.45 21.58 -4.79
CA LYS A 335 6.16 20.98 -3.63
C LYS A 335 7.42 21.78 -3.28
N LEU A 336 8.23 22.12 -4.28
CA LEU A 336 9.43 22.93 -4.09
C LEU A 336 9.08 24.33 -3.54
N LYS A 337 8.08 25.01 -4.14
CA LYS A 337 7.66 26.37 -3.77
C LYS A 337 7.17 26.45 -2.32
N GLN A 338 6.52 25.39 -1.83
CA GLN A 338 6.10 25.29 -0.44
C GLN A 338 7.29 25.12 0.52
N LYS A 339 8.34 24.40 0.11
CA LYS A 339 9.53 24.15 0.93
C LYS A 339 10.55 25.29 0.92
N THR A 340 10.55 26.15 -0.10
CA THR A 340 11.60 27.16 -0.28
C THR A 340 11.06 28.58 -0.48
N THR A 341 11.77 29.55 0.08
CA THR A 341 11.54 30.98 -0.20
C THR A 341 12.28 31.48 -1.44
N VAL A 342 13.12 30.63 -2.07
CA VAL A 342 13.88 31.00 -3.27
C VAL A 342 12.91 31.30 -4.42
N LYS A 343 13.06 32.47 -5.03
CA LYS A 343 12.28 32.91 -6.20
C LYS A 343 12.79 32.22 -7.47
N ILE A 344 12.43 30.96 -7.67
CA ILE A 344 12.74 30.22 -8.91
C ILE A 344 11.57 30.31 -9.88
N TYR A 345 10.36 29.97 -9.42
CA TYR A 345 9.09 30.13 -10.14
C TYR A 345 8.07 30.88 -9.30
N SER A 346 7.20 31.66 -9.95
CA SER A 346 6.00 32.22 -9.34
C SER A 346 4.85 31.20 -9.40
N TRP A 347 3.84 31.37 -8.54
CA TRP A 347 2.61 30.56 -8.62
C TRP A 347 1.90 30.72 -9.98
N LEU A 348 2.05 31.89 -10.62
CA LEU A 348 1.51 32.16 -11.94
C LEU A 348 2.21 31.31 -13.02
N ASP A 349 3.53 31.17 -12.95
CA ASP A 349 4.29 30.33 -13.90
C ASP A 349 3.85 28.87 -13.81
N ILE A 350 3.67 28.36 -12.59
CA ILE A 350 3.21 26.99 -12.34
C ILE A 350 1.77 26.82 -12.87
N ALA A 351 0.88 27.78 -12.58
CA ALA A 351 -0.50 27.77 -13.09
C ALA A 351 -0.57 27.81 -14.63
N GLN A 352 0.38 28.50 -15.29
CA GLN A 352 0.47 28.57 -16.75
C GLN A 352 0.87 27.21 -17.37
N ILE A 353 1.78 26.47 -16.72
CA ILE A 353 2.13 25.10 -17.13
C ILE A 353 0.89 24.21 -17.08
N ILE A 354 0.13 24.25 -15.97
CA ILE A 354 -1.09 23.45 -15.84
C ILE A 354 -2.18 23.90 -16.82
N SER A 355 -2.34 25.21 -17.04
CA SER A 355 -3.30 25.74 -18.01
C SER A 355 -3.01 25.25 -19.43
N THR A 356 -1.73 25.15 -19.79
CA THR A 356 -1.29 24.55 -21.07
C THR A 356 -1.67 23.08 -21.15
N ALA A 357 -1.40 22.31 -20.09
CA ALA A 357 -1.79 20.90 -19.98
C ALA A 357 -3.31 20.68 -20.10
N ILE A 358 -4.12 21.57 -19.51
CA ILE A 358 -5.59 21.55 -19.62
C ILE A 358 -6.03 21.77 -21.08
N GLN A 359 -5.45 22.74 -21.79
CA GLN A 359 -5.79 22.99 -23.19
C GLN A 359 -5.38 21.81 -24.08
N GLN A 360 -4.18 21.27 -23.85
CA GLN A 360 -3.70 20.08 -24.54
C GLN A 360 -4.63 18.87 -24.32
N ALA A 361 -5.08 18.62 -23.09
CA ALA A 361 -6.02 17.55 -22.77
C ALA A 361 -7.37 17.72 -23.47
N LYS A 362 -7.90 18.95 -23.57
CA LYS A 362 -9.11 19.24 -24.36
C LYS A 362 -8.91 18.98 -25.84
N THR A 363 -7.77 19.40 -26.41
CA THR A 363 -7.45 19.22 -27.83
C THR A 363 -7.47 17.74 -28.23
N ILE A 364 -6.88 16.86 -27.40
CA ILE A 364 -6.89 15.41 -27.66
C ILE A 364 -8.13 14.69 -27.12
N ARG A 365 -9.09 15.43 -26.53
CA ARG A 365 -10.33 14.93 -25.92
C ARG A 365 -10.09 13.84 -24.86
N ASP A 366 -9.08 14.05 -24.03
CA ASP A 366 -8.71 13.15 -22.96
C ASP A 366 -9.31 13.60 -21.63
N GLU A 367 -10.50 13.09 -21.33
CA GLU A 367 -11.26 13.45 -20.13
C GLU A 367 -10.51 13.12 -18.83
N ARG A 368 -9.74 12.02 -18.81
CA ARG A 368 -8.98 11.63 -17.61
C ARG A 368 -7.84 12.60 -17.33
N ALA A 369 -7.04 12.91 -18.36
CA ALA A 369 -5.95 13.88 -18.23
C ALA A 369 -6.48 15.30 -17.94
N LEU A 370 -7.66 15.64 -18.49
CA LEU A 370 -8.33 16.90 -18.24
C LEU A 370 -8.80 17.02 -16.78
N ALA A 371 -9.47 16.00 -16.23
CA ALA A 371 -9.89 15.98 -14.83
C ALA A 371 -8.70 16.15 -13.89
N TYR A 372 -7.63 15.40 -14.17
CA TYR A 372 -6.39 15.45 -13.41
C TYR A 372 -5.76 16.85 -13.42
N ALA A 373 -5.52 17.42 -14.61
CA ALA A 373 -4.93 18.75 -14.75
C ALA A 373 -5.80 19.86 -14.13
N LEU A 374 -7.13 19.77 -14.25
CA LEU A 374 -8.05 20.74 -13.63
C LEU A 374 -7.99 20.72 -12.11
N GLY A 375 -7.91 19.53 -11.51
CA GLY A 375 -7.81 19.44 -10.06
C GLY A 375 -6.46 19.92 -9.54
N SER A 376 -5.36 19.64 -10.24
CA SER A 376 -4.04 20.21 -9.90
C SER A 376 -4.05 21.75 -10.01
N LEU A 377 -4.79 22.32 -10.95
CA LEU A 377 -5.02 23.78 -10.98
C LEU A 377 -5.83 24.25 -9.76
N GLY A 378 -6.87 23.48 -9.38
CA GLY A 378 -7.65 23.74 -8.18
C GLY A 378 -6.81 23.79 -6.91
N GLU A 379 -5.77 22.96 -6.84
CA GLU A 379 -4.84 22.93 -5.71
C GLU A 379 -3.94 24.17 -5.69
N ILE A 380 -3.43 24.60 -6.85
CA ILE A 380 -2.68 25.86 -6.93
C ILE A 380 -3.57 27.04 -6.47
N TYR A 381 -4.85 27.03 -6.85
CA TYR A 381 -5.80 28.04 -6.37
C TYR A 381 -6.07 27.93 -4.87
N GLU A 382 -6.19 26.73 -4.32
CA GLU A 382 -6.29 26.49 -2.87
C GLU A 382 -5.08 27.08 -2.12
N GLU A 383 -3.87 26.79 -2.61
CA GLU A 383 -2.59 27.27 -2.04
C GLU A 383 -2.43 28.79 -2.08
N THR A 384 -2.94 29.39 -3.16
CA THR A 384 -2.95 30.85 -3.32
C THR A 384 -4.18 31.51 -2.70
N LYS A 385 -5.00 30.74 -1.96
CA LYS A 385 -6.22 31.18 -1.25
C LYS A 385 -7.33 31.75 -2.16
N GLN A 386 -7.31 31.38 -3.43
CA GLN A 386 -8.36 31.65 -4.42
C GLN A 386 -9.46 30.59 -4.31
N PHE A 387 -10.14 30.54 -3.18
CA PHE A 387 -11.01 29.40 -2.81
C PHE A 387 -12.22 29.22 -3.73
N ASN A 388 -12.78 30.32 -4.27
CA ASN A 388 -13.92 30.25 -5.18
C ASN A 388 -13.51 29.63 -6.53
N GLU A 389 -12.38 30.09 -7.08
CA GLU A 389 -11.79 29.58 -8.31
C GLU A 389 -11.39 28.12 -8.14
N ALA A 390 -10.74 27.78 -7.02
CA ALA A 390 -10.40 26.41 -6.65
C ALA A 390 -11.62 25.50 -6.65
N GLN A 391 -12.72 25.93 -6.03
CA GLN A 391 -13.96 25.15 -5.95
C GLN A 391 -14.59 24.94 -7.32
N ILE A 392 -14.63 25.97 -8.18
CA ILE A 392 -15.19 25.86 -9.54
C ILE A 392 -14.42 24.84 -10.37
N VAL A 393 -13.08 24.92 -10.39
CA VAL A 393 -12.27 24.02 -11.22
C VAL A 393 -12.24 22.60 -10.64
N THR A 394 -12.23 22.45 -9.31
CA THR A 394 -12.29 21.15 -8.63
C THR A 394 -13.64 20.46 -8.88
N GLN A 395 -14.75 21.18 -8.77
CA GLN A 395 -16.08 20.64 -9.07
C GLN A 395 -16.19 20.15 -10.52
N LYS A 396 -15.62 20.91 -11.46
CA LYS A 396 -15.56 20.52 -12.86
C LYS A 396 -14.71 19.26 -13.07
N ALA A 397 -13.53 19.20 -12.44
CA ALA A 397 -12.67 18.02 -12.46
C ALA A 397 -13.42 16.79 -11.91
N LEU A 398 -14.13 16.95 -10.78
CA LEU A 398 -14.84 15.87 -10.11
C LEU A 398 -16.00 15.33 -10.97
N SER A 399 -16.74 16.23 -11.63
CA SER A 399 -17.79 15.82 -12.57
C SER A 399 -17.24 14.97 -13.71
N ILE A 400 -16.08 15.33 -14.26
CA ILE A 400 -15.43 14.58 -15.34
C ILE A 400 -14.90 13.23 -14.81
N ALA A 401 -14.24 13.23 -13.65
CA ALA A 401 -13.71 12.01 -13.04
C ALA A 401 -14.83 10.99 -12.74
N ASN A 402 -15.97 11.45 -12.23
CA ASN A 402 -17.15 10.61 -11.99
C ASN A 402 -17.75 10.07 -13.29
N SER A 403 -17.85 10.87 -14.36
CA SER A 403 -18.45 10.42 -15.63
C SER A 403 -17.64 9.31 -16.31
N ILE A 404 -16.32 9.30 -16.12
CA ILE A 404 -15.42 8.27 -16.63
C ILE A 404 -15.12 7.16 -15.60
N LYS A 405 -15.73 7.21 -14.41
CA LYS A 405 -15.50 6.28 -13.29
C LYS A 405 -14.03 6.18 -12.87
N ALA A 406 -13.32 7.30 -12.84
CA ALA A 406 -11.94 7.40 -12.35
C ALA A 406 -11.94 7.55 -10.82
N GLU A 407 -12.19 6.47 -10.10
CA GLU A 407 -12.30 6.47 -8.62
C GLU A 407 -11.01 6.96 -7.94
N ASP A 408 -9.86 6.63 -8.50
CA ASP A 408 -8.52 7.04 -8.03
C ASP A 408 -8.30 8.56 -8.08
N ILE A 409 -8.93 9.25 -9.04
CA ILE A 409 -8.93 10.72 -9.12
C ILE A 409 -10.09 11.30 -8.29
N SER A 410 -11.23 10.61 -8.29
CA SER A 410 -12.47 11.10 -7.67
C SER A 410 -12.34 11.25 -6.16
N TYR A 411 -11.69 10.31 -5.45
CA TYR A 411 -11.52 10.45 -4.00
C TYR A 411 -10.68 11.68 -3.62
N GLN A 412 -9.67 11.99 -4.44
CA GLN A 412 -8.77 13.13 -4.21
C GLN A 412 -9.49 14.46 -4.41
N LEU A 413 -10.31 14.53 -5.47
CA LEU A 413 -11.13 15.70 -5.76
C LEU A 413 -12.26 15.87 -4.73
N GLN A 414 -12.85 14.77 -4.25
CA GLN A 414 -13.78 14.80 -3.12
C GLN A 414 -13.09 15.36 -1.86
N TRP A 415 -11.90 14.85 -1.52
CA TRP A 415 -11.13 15.37 -0.40
C TRP A 415 -10.78 16.86 -0.57
N GLN A 416 -10.36 17.29 -1.77
CA GLN A 416 -10.10 18.69 -2.09
C GLN A 416 -11.33 19.57 -1.91
N MET A 417 -12.49 19.17 -2.42
CA MET A 417 -13.75 19.89 -2.18
C MET A 417 -14.07 19.98 -0.69
N GLY A 418 -13.85 18.90 0.07
CA GLY A 418 -14.02 18.89 1.52
C GLY A 418 -13.16 19.93 2.23
N ARG A 419 -11.88 20.05 1.86
CA ARG A 419 -10.97 21.09 2.40
C ARG A 419 -11.42 22.49 2.03
N LEU A 420 -11.84 22.72 0.79
CA LEU A 420 -12.33 24.01 0.33
C LEU A 420 -13.56 24.47 1.12
N TYR A 421 -14.54 23.58 1.34
CA TYR A 421 -15.69 23.88 2.20
C TYR A 421 -15.31 24.09 3.67
N ARG A 422 -14.34 23.33 4.18
CA ARG A 422 -13.77 23.55 5.53
C ARG A 422 -13.17 24.95 5.67
N GLN A 423 -12.41 25.44 4.67
CA GLN A 423 -11.86 26.81 4.69
C GLN A 423 -12.96 27.89 4.65
N GLN A 424 -14.07 27.60 3.97
CA GLN A 424 -15.26 28.45 3.93
C GLN A 424 -16.14 28.33 5.19
N LYS A 425 -15.79 27.45 6.13
CA LYS A 425 -16.53 27.12 7.36
C LYS A 425 -17.90 26.45 7.12
N ASP A 426 -18.14 25.90 5.93
CA ASP A 426 -19.30 25.05 5.64
C ASP A 426 -18.98 23.60 6.03
N ILE A 427 -19.07 23.32 7.33
CA ILE A 427 -18.64 22.04 7.91
C ILE A 427 -19.52 20.87 7.44
N ASP A 428 -20.82 21.09 7.26
CA ASP A 428 -21.74 20.04 6.82
C ASP A 428 -21.40 19.56 5.40
N LYS A 429 -21.17 20.49 4.47
CA LYS A 429 -20.69 20.11 3.13
C LYS A 429 -19.29 19.51 3.17
N ALA A 430 -18.39 20.04 4.00
CA ALA A 430 -17.08 19.43 4.14
C ALA A 430 -17.22 17.95 4.51
N ILE A 431 -18.00 17.62 5.55
CA ILE A 431 -18.28 16.23 5.98
C ILE A 431 -18.85 15.39 4.85
N GLU A 432 -19.77 15.91 4.02
CA GLU A 432 -20.31 15.20 2.85
C GLU A 432 -19.22 14.79 1.85
N TYR A 433 -18.34 15.71 1.49
CA TYR A 433 -17.25 15.46 0.54
C TYR A 433 -16.18 14.53 1.11
N TYR A 434 -15.81 14.68 2.39
CA TYR A 434 -14.92 13.73 3.06
C TYR A 434 -15.54 12.33 3.16
N HIS A 435 -16.86 12.23 3.39
CA HIS A 435 -17.58 10.96 3.34
C HIS A 435 -17.46 10.29 1.97
N GLY A 436 -17.65 11.07 0.90
CA GLY A 436 -17.46 10.60 -0.48
C GLY A 436 -16.04 10.07 -0.72
N ALA A 437 -15.02 10.81 -0.30
CA ALA A 437 -13.63 10.39 -0.40
C ALA A 437 -13.36 9.08 0.36
N TRP A 438 -13.80 8.99 1.62
CA TRP A 438 -13.66 7.80 2.46
C TRP A 438 -14.35 6.57 1.86
N LYS A 439 -15.56 6.73 1.31
CA LYS A 439 -16.31 5.63 0.68
C LYS A 439 -15.57 5.07 -0.54
N ILE A 440 -15.00 5.94 -1.37
CA ILE A 440 -14.18 5.52 -2.52
C ILE A 440 -12.88 4.87 -2.05
N LEU A 441 -12.22 5.41 -1.02
CA LEU A 441 -11.02 4.77 -0.48
C LEU A 441 -11.31 3.37 0.07
N LYS A 442 -12.47 3.17 0.71
CA LYS A 442 -12.89 1.86 1.18
C LYS A 442 -13.10 0.85 0.05
N SER A 443 -13.59 1.27 -1.13
CA SER A 443 -13.73 0.39 -2.30
C SER A 443 -12.39 0.10 -2.98
N LEU A 444 -11.46 1.05 -2.99
CA LEU A 444 -10.14 0.93 -3.60
C LEU A 444 -9.11 0.18 -2.74
N ARG A 445 -9.49 -0.43 -1.61
CA ARG A 445 -8.52 -0.95 -0.60
C ARG A 445 -7.46 -1.89 -1.15
N SER A 446 -7.81 -2.87 -2.00
CA SER A 446 -6.82 -3.75 -2.64
C SER A 446 -5.88 -3.04 -3.58
N ASP A 447 -6.36 -1.95 -4.19
CA ASP A 447 -5.66 -1.22 -5.22
C ASP A 447 -4.72 -0.19 -4.57
N LEU A 448 -5.20 0.49 -3.50
CA LEU A 448 -4.54 1.52 -2.68
C LEU A 448 -3.18 1.14 -2.12
N VAL A 449 -3.07 -0.10 -1.68
CA VAL A 449 -1.87 -0.65 -1.07
C VAL A 449 -0.67 -0.64 -2.03
N ALA A 450 -0.95 -0.76 -3.32
CA ALA A 450 0.05 -0.75 -4.36
C ALA A 450 0.11 0.59 -5.11
N ILE A 451 -0.71 1.56 -4.69
CA ILE A 451 -0.59 2.98 -5.02
C ILE A 451 0.59 3.59 -4.25
N ASP A 452 0.73 3.24 -2.97
CA ASP A 452 1.79 3.71 -2.07
C ASP A 452 3.20 3.35 -2.59
N SER A 453 3.36 2.17 -3.15
CA SER A 453 4.65 1.68 -3.65
C SER A 453 5.07 2.22 -5.03
N ASN A 454 4.28 3.11 -5.65
CA ASN A 454 4.63 3.75 -6.92
C ASN A 454 5.64 4.90 -6.80
N VAL A 455 6.29 5.04 -5.64
CA VAL A 455 7.48 5.89 -5.42
C VAL A 455 7.19 7.41 -5.46
N GLN A 456 6.14 7.82 -6.16
CA GLN A 456 5.68 9.20 -6.24
C GLN A 456 4.75 9.59 -5.08
N PHE A 457 4.17 8.63 -4.35
CA PHE A 457 3.16 8.87 -3.31
C PHE A 457 3.46 8.06 -2.06
N SER A 458 3.24 8.63 -0.88
CA SER A 458 3.21 7.86 0.35
C SER A 458 1.77 7.76 0.88
N PHE A 459 1.41 6.64 1.49
CA PHE A 459 0.15 6.45 2.22
C PHE A 459 -0.07 7.56 3.25
N SER A 460 1.00 7.93 3.96
CA SER A 460 1.01 9.03 4.94
C SER A 460 0.78 10.42 4.35
N GLU A 461 1.20 10.68 3.10
CA GLU A 461 1.01 11.99 2.45
C GLU A 461 -0.40 12.15 1.84
N THR A 462 -1.03 11.06 1.42
CA THR A 462 -2.17 11.13 0.48
C THR A 462 -3.43 10.41 0.94
N ILE A 463 -3.31 9.40 1.81
CA ILE A 463 -4.43 8.55 2.25
C ILE A 463 -4.76 8.78 3.71
N GLU A 464 -3.80 8.63 4.61
CA GLU A 464 -3.98 8.87 6.06
C GLU A 464 -4.63 10.23 6.37
N PRO A 465 -4.26 11.36 5.71
CA PRO A 465 -4.87 12.65 5.99
C PRO A 465 -6.37 12.70 5.70
N VAL A 466 -6.86 11.92 4.73
CA VAL A 466 -8.30 11.85 4.42
C VAL A 466 -9.07 11.32 5.61
N TYR A 467 -8.59 10.22 6.22
CA TYR A 467 -9.21 9.62 7.40
C TYR A 467 -9.13 10.55 8.61
N ARG A 468 -7.94 11.05 8.94
CA ARG A 468 -7.72 11.90 10.13
C ARG A 468 -8.52 13.20 10.05
N GLN A 469 -8.49 13.89 8.92
CA GLN A 469 -9.23 15.15 8.75
C GLN A 469 -10.75 14.92 8.72
N TYR A 470 -11.20 13.76 8.21
CA TYR A 470 -12.62 13.43 8.24
C TYR A 470 -13.10 13.22 9.68
N VAL A 471 -12.34 12.46 10.48
CA VAL A 471 -12.62 12.26 11.91
C VAL A 471 -12.60 13.59 12.66
N ASP A 472 -11.61 14.45 12.40
CA ASP A 472 -11.52 15.80 12.97
C ASP A 472 -12.80 16.61 12.71
N LEU A 473 -13.27 16.65 11.46
CA LEU A 473 -14.50 17.36 11.08
C LEU A 473 -15.75 16.79 11.73
N ILE A 474 -15.89 15.46 11.75
CA ILE A 474 -17.02 14.80 12.40
C ILE A 474 -17.05 15.18 13.89
N LEU A 475 -15.92 15.09 14.59
CA LEU A 475 -15.85 15.37 16.02
C LEU A 475 -16.07 16.85 16.34
N GLN A 476 -15.58 17.77 15.50
CA GLN A 476 -15.89 19.21 15.65
C GLN A 476 -17.38 19.51 15.48
N SER A 477 -18.07 18.80 14.60
CA SER A 477 -19.50 19.03 14.36
C SER A 477 -20.40 18.61 15.53
N ILE A 478 -19.94 17.68 16.39
CA ILE A 478 -20.68 17.22 17.58
C ILE A 478 -20.88 18.35 18.58
N LYS A 479 -19.85 19.17 18.81
CA LYS A 479 -19.90 20.30 19.76
C LYS A 479 -21.02 21.30 19.42
N ASN A 480 -21.53 21.27 18.17
CA ASN A 480 -22.49 22.21 17.63
C ASN A 480 -23.87 21.59 17.29
N ASN A 481 -24.13 20.30 17.52
CA ASN A 481 -25.33 19.61 17.00
C ASN A 481 -25.98 18.59 17.99
N LYS A 482 -27.32 18.45 17.91
CA LYS A 482 -28.12 17.44 18.64
C LYS A 482 -27.92 15.99 18.15
N GLN A 483 -27.26 15.76 17.01
CA GLN A 483 -27.02 14.42 16.44
C GLN A 483 -25.72 13.73 16.92
N GLY A 484 -25.14 14.18 18.05
CA GLY A 484 -23.80 13.78 18.49
C GLY A 484 -23.51 12.27 18.47
N GLN A 485 -24.48 11.42 18.84
CA GLN A 485 -24.29 9.96 18.82
C GLN A 485 -24.06 9.38 17.41
N LYS A 486 -24.81 9.83 16.39
CA LYS A 486 -24.61 9.35 15.02
C LYS A 486 -23.22 9.71 14.50
N GLN A 487 -22.75 10.90 14.85
CA GLN A 487 -21.43 11.39 14.49
C GLN A 487 -20.32 10.64 15.24
N LEU A 488 -20.49 10.31 16.53
CA LEU A 488 -19.54 9.46 17.27
C LEU A 488 -19.42 8.06 16.65
N VAL A 489 -20.55 7.44 16.28
CA VAL A 489 -20.55 6.14 15.60
C VAL A 489 -19.78 6.22 14.29
N LEU A 490 -20.00 7.27 13.50
CA LEU A 490 -19.32 7.49 12.23
C LEU A 490 -17.81 7.74 12.44
N ALA A 491 -17.42 8.58 13.40
CA ALA A 491 -16.01 8.85 13.71
C ALA A 491 -15.26 7.56 14.08
N ARG A 492 -15.87 6.72 14.95
CA ARG A 492 -15.32 5.39 15.30
C ARG A 492 -15.18 4.49 14.07
N GLN A 493 -16.19 4.44 13.19
CA GLN A 493 -16.13 3.65 11.95
C GLN A 493 -15.01 4.11 11.00
N VAL A 494 -14.77 5.42 10.90
CA VAL A 494 -13.70 5.96 10.05
C VAL A 494 -12.33 5.59 10.63
N ILE A 495 -12.15 5.67 11.95
CA ILE A 495 -10.90 5.22 12.61
C ILE A 495 -10.69 3.72 12.42
N GLU A 496 -11.69 2.86 12.65
CA GLU A 496 -11.58 1.42 12.39
C GLU A 496 -11.21 1.15 10.92
N SER A 497 -11.84 1.84 9.98
CA SER A 497 -11.49 1.74 8.57
C SER A 497 -10.06 2.18 8.27
N PHE A 498 -9.56 3.20 8.97
CA PHE A 498 -8.17 3.65 8.85
C PHE A 498 -7.20 2.60 9.37
N GLN A 499 -7.47 1.98 10.53
CA GLN A 499 -6.63 0.93 11.09
C GLN A 499 -6.42 -0.21 10.09
N ILE A 500 -7.50 -0.67 9.45
CA ILE A 500 -7.40 -1.75 8.47
C ILE A 500 -6.66 -1.28 7.20
N ALA A 501 -6.89 -0.04 6.74
CA ALA A 501 -6.17 0.49 5.58
C ALA A 501 -4.65 0.63 5.84
N ALA A 502 -4.25 1.02 7.05
CA ALA A 502 -2.85 1.10 7.44
C ALA A 502 -2.19 -0.29 7.49
N ILE A 503 -2.91 -1.30 7.99
CA ILE A 503 -2.46 -2.70 7.98
C ILE A 503 -2.30 -3.20 6.54
N ASP A 504 -3.32 -3.05 5.70
CA ASP A 504 -3.27 -3.45 4.30
C ASP A 504 -2.04 -2.83 3.59
N ASN A 505 -1.75 -1.55 3.88
CA ASN A 505 -0.60 -0.82 3.36
C ASN A 505 0.73 -1.46 3.76
N PHE A 506 0.91 -1.78 5.05
CA PHE A 506 2.13 -2.40 5.58
C PHE A 506 2.44 -3.76 4.92
N PHE A 507 1.42 -4.57 4.63
CA PHE A 507 1.60 -5.91 4.05
C PHE A 507 1.67 -5.96 2.54
N HIS A 508 1.47 -4.82 1.88
CA HIS A 508 1.28 -4.79 0.45
C HIS A 508 0.17 -5.75 -0.06
N SER A 509 -0.86 -6.03 0.78
CA SER A 509 -1.99 -6.90 0.44
C SER A 509 -3.29 -6.47 1.13
N ALA A 510 -4.42 -6.50 0.41
CA ALA A 510 -5.74 -6.35 1.01
C ALA A 510 -6.43 -7.71 1.11
N CYS A 511 -6.12 -8.43 2.18
CA CYS A 511 -6.64 -9.78 2.40
C CYS A 511 -7.86 -9.81 3.33
N PHE A 512 -8.33 -8.66 3.82
CA PHE A 512 -9.24 -8.63 4.97
C PHE A 512 -10.67 -8.17 4.67
N ASN A 513 -11.64 -9.04 4.97
CA ASN A 513 -13.06 -8.71 5.03
C ASN A 513 -13.50 -8.57 6.50
N PRO A 514 -14.22 -7.51 6.88
CA PRO A 514 -14.69 -7.30 8.25
C PRO A 514 -15.51 -8.49 8.76
N LYS A 515 -15.05 -9.11 9.87
CA LYS A 515 -15.67 -10.31 10.44
C LYS A 515 -16.74 -10.01 11.50
N VAL A 516 -16.76 -8.79 12.07
CA VAL A 516 -17.58 -8.47 13.26
C VAL A 516 -18.28 -7.10 13.18
N ILE A 517 -19.48 -7.03 13.78
CA ILE A 517 -20.21 -5.78 14.06
C ILE A 517 -19.65 -5.18 15.35
N LEU A 518 -19.10 -3.96 15.27
CA LEU A 518 -18.32 -3.33 16.35
C LEU A 518 -19.02 -3.30 17.72
N ASP A 519 -20.34 -3.11 17.76
CA ASP A 519 -21.07 -2.98 19.02
C ASP A 519 -21.35 -4.34 19.70
N ASN A 520 -21.58 -5.40 18.94
CA ASN A 520 -21.84 -6.75 19.47
C ASN A 520 -20.70 -7.27 20.35
N VAL A 521 -19.47 -6.82 20.05
CA VAL A 521 -18.24 -7.11 20.81
C VAL A 521 -18.41 -6.90 22.32
N VAL A 522 -19.13 -5.85 22.73
CA VAL A 522 -19.39 -5.58 24.17
C VAL A 522 -20.85 -5.63 24.55
N ASP A 523 -21.77 -5.52 23.58
CA ASP A 523 -23.21 -5.58 23.83
C ASP A 523 -23.72 -7.03 23.91
N GLU A 524 -22.97 -8.00 23.36
CA GLU A 524 -23.32 -9.42 23.32
C GLU A 524 -22.16 -10.31 23.84
N ASP A 525 -20.95 -10.15 23.29
CA ASP A 525 -19.85 -11.11 23.51
C ASP A 525 -19.12 -10.95 24.86
N ASN A 526 -19.00 -9.72 25.39
CA ASN A 526 -18.42 -9.46 26.70
C ASN A 526 -19.03 -8.22 27.40
N LEU A 527 -20.10 -8.45 28.18
CA LEU A 527 -20.84 -7.43 28.94
C LEU A 527 -20.04 -6.76 30.09
N LYS A 528 -18.77 -7.14 30.31
CA LYS A 528 -17.89 -6.51 31.32
C LYS A 528 -16.66 -5.84 30.71
N ALA A 529 -16.63 -5.70 29.38
CA ALA A 529 -15.57 -5.01 28.65
C ALA A 529 -15.97 -3.59 28.26
N ALA A 530 -14.99 -2.68 28.28
CA ALA A 530 -15.09 -1.37 27.66
C ALA A 530 -14.05 -1.24 26.54
N ILE A 531 -14.46 -0.65 25.42
CA ILE A 531 -13.55 -0.34 24.30
C ILE A 531 -13.18 1.13 24.33
N ILE A 532 -11.90 1.44 24.24
CA ILE A 532 -11.34 2.79 24.33
C ILE A 532 -10.60 3.12 23.04
N TYR A 533 -11.00 4.21 22.40
CA TYR A 533 -10.42 4.74 21.17
C TYR A 533 -9.80 6.12 21.47
N PRO A 534 -8.53 6.18 21.88
CA PRO A 534 -7.81 7.44 21.86
C PRO A 534 -7.45 7.80 20.42
N ILE A 535 -7.69 9.06 20.04
CA ILE A 535 -7.49 9.57 18.68
C ILE A 535 -6.65 10.84 18.79
N ILE A 536 -5.44 10.79 18.22
CA ILE A 536 -4.52 11.93 18.23
C ILE A 536 -4.87 12.82 17.03
N LEU A 537 -5.28 14.05 17.31
CA LEU A 537 -5.51 15.09 16.32
C LEU A 537 -4.48 16.22 16.49
N PRO A 538 -4.25 17.06 15.46
CA PRO A 538 -3.17 18.06 15.50
C PRO A 538 -3.19 19.00 16.70
N ASP A 539 -4.39 19.37 17.17
CA ASP A 539 -4.62 20.37 18.21
C ASP A 539 -5.21 19.80 19.51
N ARG A 540 -5.64 18.53 19.53
CA ARG A 540 -6.30 17.91 20.69
C ARG A 540 -6.20 16.39 20.69
N LEU A 541 -6.42 15.81 21.86
CA LEU A 541 -6.64 14.37 22.04
C LEU A 541 -8.13 14.13 22.27
N GLU A 542 -8.74 13.28 21.45
CA GLU A 542 -10.13 12.84 21.62
C GLU A 542 -10.14 11.40 22.12
N VAL A 543 -11.04 11.07 23.04
CA VAL A 543 -11.24 9.70 23.50
C VAL A 543 -12.71 9.34 23.32
N ILE A 544 -12.96 8.26 22.57
CA ILE A 544 -14.30 7.66 22.41
C ILE A 544 -14.32 6.35 23.19
N ILE A 545 -15.35 6.15 24.02
CA ILE A 545 -15.52 4.92 24.82
C ILE A 545 -16.86 4.27 24.48
N LYS A 546 -16.81 2.96 24.24
CA LYS A 546 -18.00 2.11 24.12
C LYS A 546 -18.13 1.24 25.37
N LEU A 547 -19.23 1.43 26.09
CA LEU A 547 -19.64 0.61 27.23
C LEU A 547 -20.77 -0.36 26.81
N PRO A 548 -20.92 -1.49 27.51
CA PRO A 548 -22.00 -2.44 27.25
C PRO A 548 -23.37 -1.79 27.32
N GLN A 549 -24.18 -2.06 26.30
CA GLN A 549 -25.59 -1.66 26.17
C GLN A 549 -25.83 -0.15 26.34
N SER A 550 -24.80 0.65 26.08
CA SER A 550 -24.80 2.10 26.27
C SER A 550 -24.40 2.84 24.99
N PRO A 551 -24.89 4.09 24.80
CA PRO A 551 -24.38 4.98 23.77
C PRO A 551 -22.88 5.27 23.93
N LEU A 552 -22.23 5.77 22.88
CA LEU A 552 -20.81 6.15 22.93
C LEU A 552 -20.61 7.35 23.84
N ILE A 553 -19.54 7.31 24.64
CA ILE A 553 -19.08 8.44 25.44
C ILE A 553 -17.90 9.08 24.71
N ASN A 554 -17.78 10.40 24.73
CA ASN A 554 -16.59 11.09 24.25
C ASN A 554 -16.17 12.24 25.17
N TYR A 555 -14.87 12.51 25.17
CA TYR A 555 -14.29 13.72 25.74
C TYR A 555 -13.04 14.14 24.98
N SER A 556 -12.75 15.43 25.05
CA SER A 556 -11.69 16.12 24.31
C SER A 556 -10.78 16.80 25.31
N THR A 557 -9.46 16.68 25.11
CA THR A 557 -8.46 17.45 25.85
C THR A 557 -7.64 18.29 24.88
N ASP A 558 -7.56 19.60 25.14
CA ASP A 558 -6.78 20.53 24.31
C ASP A 558 -5.28 20.34 24.59
N ILE A 559 -4.65 19.49 23.78
CA ILE A 559 -3.23 19.17 23.83
C ILE A 559 -2.75 18.89 22.41
N SER A 560 -1.65 19.54 21.99
CA SER A 560 -1.15 19.34 20.63
C SER A 560 -0.56 17.94 20.44
N GLU A 561 -0.68 17.41 19.22
CA GLU A 561 -0.06 16.14 18.80
C GLU A 561 1.42 16.08 19.24
N ASN A 562 2.21 17.12 18.96
CA ASN A 562 3.61 17.19 19.35
C ASN A 562 3.86 17.00 20.85
N THR A 563 2.94 17.49 21.70
CA THR A 563 3.06 17.33 23.17
C THR A 563 2.72 15.90 23.60
N VAL A 564 1.73 15.28 22.97
CA VAL A 564 1.39 13.87 23.19
C VAL A 564 2.56 12.99 22.76
N GLU A 565 3.06 13.19 21.54
CA GLU A 565 4.22 12.48 20.97
C GLU A 565 5.48 12.65 21.84
N ALA A 566 5.77 13.86 22.30
CA ALA A 566 6.92 14.10 23.19
C ALA A 566 6.77 13.38 24.54
N THR A 567 5.55 13.30 25.08
CA THR A 567 5.28 12.58 26.33
C THR A 567 5.50 11.07 26.13
N ILE A 568 5.02 10.52 25.01
CA ILE A 568 5.18 9.11 24.65
C ILE A 568 6.65 8.75 24.41
N ASN A 569 7.37 9.55 23.63
CA ASN A 569 8.78 9.31 23.33
C ASN A 569 9.65 9.38 24.58
N LYS A 570 9.38 10.34 25.47
CA LYS A 570 10.07 10.41 26.77
C LYS A 570 9.84 9.13 27.57
N LEU A 571 8.59 8.71 27.72
CA LEU A 571 8.23 7.52 28.49
C LEU A 571 8.86 6.25 27.90
N ARG A 572 8.91 6.12 26.57
CA ARG A 572 9.58 5.00 25.90
C ARG A 572 11.09 4.98 26.22
N ASN A 573 11.77 6.11 26.07
CA ASN A 573 13.20 6.22 26.36
C ASN A 573 13.51 5.92 27.84
N ASP A 574 12.70 6.44 28.75
CA ASP A 574 12.90 6.24 30.20
C ASP A 574 12.73 4.76 30.60
N ILE A 575 11.85 4.02 29.91
CA ILE A 575 11.66 2.56 30.08
C ILE A 575 12.85 1.78 29.53
N GLU A 576 13.29 2.08 28.30
CA GLU A 576 14.38 1.37 27.62
C GLU A 576 15.74 1.55 28.32
N GLU A 577 16.03 2.75 28.85
CA GLU A 577 17.29 3.04 29.56
C GLU A 577 17.33 2.49 31.00
N ARG A 578 16.32 1.71 31.43
CA ARG A 578 16.17 1.19 32.81
C ARG A 578 16.27 2.29 33.88
N LYS A 579 15.94 3.53 33.53
CA LYS A 579 15.90 4.68 34.47
C LYS A 579 14.62 4.68 35.30
N ILE A 580 13.96 3.53 35.44
CA ILE A 580 12.65 3.43 36.08
C ILE A 580 12.79 3.46 37.60
N GLY A 581 12.57 4.65 38.18
CA GLY A 581 12.27 4.89 39.59
C GLY A 581 10.94 5.66 39.75
N ASP A 582 10.72 6.30 40.91
CA ASP A 582 9.50 7.09 41.23
C ASP A 582 9.15 8.17 40.17
N ASP A 583 10.14 8.69 39.43
CA ASP A 583 9.96 9.74 38.42
C ASP A 583 9.09 9.33 37.20
N ASN A 584 8.99 8.04 36.89
CA ASN A 584 8.22 7.55 35.73
C ASN A 584 6.72 7.39 36.01
N GLN A 585 6.31 7.28 37.28
CA GLN A 585 4.89 7.23 37.65
C GLN A 585 4.16 8.52 37.27
N ALA A 586 4.85 9.66 37.28
CA ALA A 586 4.27 10.96 36.93
C ALA A 586 3.83 11.03 35.45
N GLU A 587 4.63 10.50 34.52
CA GLU A 587 4.28 10.51 33.09
C GLU A 587 3.18 9.49 32.76
N PHE A 588 3.23 8.29 33.38
CA PHE A 588 2.11 7.34 33.31
C PHE A 588 0.81 7.91 33.90
N HIS A 589 0.92 8.70 34.97
CA HIS A 589 -0.22 9.39 35.56
C HIS A 589 -0.78 10.48 34.65
N LYS A 590 0.09 11.24 33.99
CA LYS A 590 -0.30 12.23 33.00
C LYS A 590 -1.08 11.58 31.84
N LEU A 591 -0.60 10.45 31.29
CA LEU A 591 -1.34 9.71 30.27
C LEU A 591 -2.64 9.11 30.80
N TYR A 592 -2.68 8.58 32.03
CA TYR A 592 -3.92 8.10 32.65
C TYR A 592 -4.98 9.22 32.73
N ASN A 593 -4.57 10.42 33.15
CA ASN A 593 -5.47 11.56 33.26
C ASN A 593 -6.04 11.99 31.91
N LEU A 594 -5.21 11.96 30.86
CA LEU A 594 -5.63 12.25 29.50
C LEU A 594 -6.57 11.18 28.92
N LEU A 595 -6.32 9.91 29.22
CA LEU A 595 -6.95 8.79 28.54
C LEU A 595 -8.16 8.21 29.27
N LEU A 596 -8.23 8.26 30.60
CA LEU A 596 -9.19 7.47 31.39
C LEU A 596 -9.85 8.18 32.56
N GLN A 597 -9.18 9.15 33.19
CA GLN A 597 -9.72 9.82 34.38
C GLN A 597 -11.16 10.37 34.18
N PRO A 598 -11.53 11.00 33.04
CA PRO A 598 -12.90 11.47 32.84
C PRO A 598 -13.95 10.35 32.81
N ALA A 599 -13.55 9.12 32.48
CA ALA A 599 -14.44 7.97 32.33
C ALA A 599 -14.54 7.07 33.57
N GLU A 600 -13.71 7.30 34.61
CA GLU A 600 -13.56 6.36 35.72
C GLU A 600 -14.89 6.04 36.43
N LYS A 601 -15.72 7.06 36.69
CA LYS A 601 -17.06 6.85 37.28
C LYS A 601 -17.97 6.02 36.38
N HIS A 602 -17.90 6.20 35.06
CA HIS A 602 -18.70 5.42 34.12
C HIS A 602 -18.26 3.95 34.12
N LEU A 603 -16.94 3.69 34.13
CA LEU A 603 -16.38 2.33 34.20
C LEU A 603 -16.79 1.61 35.49
N GLN A 604 -16.74 2.30 36.63
CA GLN A 604 -17.17 1.76 37.93
C GLN A 604 -18.67 1.44 37.95
N ASN A 605 -19.52 2.36 37.47
CA ASN A 605 -20.96 2.18 37.44
C ASN A 605 -21.40 0.98 36.57
N HIS A 606 -20.67 0.71 35.49
CA HIS A 606 -20.92 -0.43 34.61
C HIS A 606 -20.20 -1.70 35.05
N LYS A 607 -19.48 -1.68 36.19
CA LYS A 607 -18.74 -2.82 36.75
C LYS A 607 -17.77 -3.44 35.74
N ILE A 608 -17.13 -2.58 34.96
CA ILE A 608 -16.14 -2.99 33.95
C ILE A 608 -14.95 -3.63 34.65
N ASN A 609 -14.48 -4.75 34.11
CA ASN A 609 -13.27 -5.43 34.58
C ASN A 609 -12.28 -5.74 33.44
N ASN A 610 -12.68 -5.54 32.18
CA ASN A 610 -11.81 -5.66 31.01
C ASN A 610 -11.77 -4.32 30.26
N LEU A 611 -10.56 -3.84 29.94
CA LEU A 611 -10.36 -2.67 29.09
C LEU A 611 -9.65 -3.10 27.80
N VAL A 612 -10.23 -2.72 26.66
CA VAL A 612 -9.67 -3.02 25.34
C VAL A 612 -9.35 -1.71 24.64
N PHE A 613 -8.09 -1.51 24.30
CA PHE A 613 -7.63 -0.28 23.65
C PHE A 613 -7.42 -0.47 22.15
N VAL A 614 -8.02 0.41 21.35
CA VAL A 614 -7.71 0.56 19.93
C VAL A 614 -6.81 1.78 19.78
N LEU A 615 -5.50 1.58 19.96
CA LEU A 615 -4.52 2.67 20.10
C LEU A 615 -4.20 3.32 18.74
N ASP A 616 -4.18 4.65 18.72
CA ASP A 616 -3.81 5.47 17.55
C ASP A 616 -2.38 5.99 17.63
N GLY A 617 -1.70 6.07 16.48
CA GLY A 617 -0.35 6.61 16.35
C GLY A 617 0.66 5.96 17.30
N SER A 618 1.51 6.77 17.92
CA SER A 618 2.56 6.31 18.82
C SER A 618 2.06 5.77 20.16
N LEU A 619 0.79 5.97 20.52
CA LEU A 619 0.22 5.38 21.75
C LEU A 619 0.30 3.84 21.73
N ARG A 620 0.37 3.23 20.54
CA ARG A 620 0.60 1.79 20.34
C ARG A 620 1.87 1.27 21.01
N ASN A 621 2.85 2.14 21.23
CA ASN A 621 4.15 1.79 21.84
C ASN A 621 4.17 1.93 23.36
N ILE A 622 3.04 2.30 23.99
CA ILE A 622 2.92 2.42 25.43
C ILE A 622 1.99 1.34 25.98
N PRO A 623 2.39 0.59 27.02
CA PRO A 623 1.55 -0.43 27.63
C PRO A 623 0.44 0.24 28.44
N PRO A 624 -0.85 0.07 28.08
CA PRO A 624 -1.93 0.65 28.89
C PRO A 624 -1.96 0.08 30.32
N ALA A 625 -1.38 -1.10 30.53
CA ALA A 625 -1.21 -1.76 31.82
C ALA A 625 -0.44 -0.92 32.85
N ALA A 626 0.54 -0.12 32.41
CA ALA A 626 1.36 0.70 33.28
C ALA A 626 0.82 2.12 33.50
N LEU A 627 -0.33 2.48 32.91
CA LEU A 627 -1.01 3.74 33.25
C LEU A 627 -1.30 3.78 34.76
N TYR A 628 -0.99 4.90 35.41
CA TYR A 628 -1.01 5.02 36.88
C TYR A 628 -2.11 5.97 37.33
N ASP A 629 -3.03 5.52 38.18
CA ASP A 629 -4.16 6.35 38.61
C ASP A 629 -3.84 7.32 39.76
N GLY A 630 -2.57 7.37 40.18
CA GLY A 630 -2.10 8.11 41.34
C GLY A 630 -2.03 7.26 42.62
N LYS A 631 -2.52 6.02 42.59
CA LYS A 631 -2.47 5.06 43.70
C LYS A 631 -1.94 3.69 43.28
N GLN A 632 -2.36 3.22 42.12
CA GLN A 632 -2.03 1.89 41.61
C GLN A 632 -2.02 1.88 40.07
N TYR A 633 -1.37 0.88 39.49
CA TYR A 633 -1.36 0.70 38.04
C TYR A 633 -2.69 0.17 37.53
N LEU A 634 -3.03 0.47 36.28
CA LEU A 634 -4.30 0.10 35.68
C LEU A 634 -4.52 -1.42 35.66
N ILE A 635 -3.43 -2.19 35.46
CA ILE A 635 -3.45 -3.66 35.47
C ILE A 635 -3.91 -4.24 36.82
N GLU A 636 -3.75 -3.50 37.92
CA GLU A 636 -4.21 -3.91 39.25
C GLU A 636 -5.73 -3.85 39.37
N LYS A 637 -6.39 -3.02 38.55
CA LYS A 637 -7.86 -2.83 38.54
C LYS A 637 -8.55 -3.65 37.44
N TYR A 638 -7.95 -3.73 36.26
CA TYR A 638 -8.58 -4.27 35.06
C TYR A 638 -7.68 -5.27 34.34
N SER A 639 -8.29 -6.27 33.70
CA SER A 639 -7.64 -7.01 32.63
C SER A 639 -7.57 -6.15 31.38
N ILE A 640 -6.43 -6.19 30.68
CA ILE A 640 -6.14 -5.25 29.59
C ILE A 640 -5.79 -6.03 28.33
N ALA A 641 -6.34 -5.55 27.20
CA ALA A 641 -5.98 -6.01 25.87
C ALA A 641 -5.87 -4.82 24.91
N VAL A 642 -5.15 -5.04 23.82
CA VAL A 642 -4.99 -4.09 22.72
C VAL A 642 -5.59 -4.71 21.47
N SER A 643 -6.21 -3.89 20.63
CA SER A 643 -6.76 -4.32 19.36
C SER A 643 -6.17 -3.47 18.23
N PRO A 644 -5.64 -4.10 17.16
CA PRO A 644 -5.27 -3.38 15.93
C PRO A 644 -6.48 -2.92 15.13
N GLY A 645 -7.70 -3.23 15.57
CA GLY A 645 -8.97 -2.95 14.91
C GLY A 645 -9.94 -4.08 15.23
N LEU A 646 -11.11 -3.77 15.81
CA LEU A 646 -12.04 -4.80 16.28
C LEU A 646 -12.65 -5.62 15.16
N GLN A 647 -12.64 -5.10 13.92
CA GLN A 647 -13.20 -5.82 12.78
C GLN A 647 -12.30 -6.96 12.30
N LEU A 648 -11.05 -7.05 12.78
CA LEU A 648 -9.98 -7.94 12.28
C LEU A 648 -10.15 -9.42 12.68
N TYR A 649 -10.87 -9.70 13.77
CA TYR A 649 -10.99 -11.04 14.33
C TYR A 649 -12.36 -11.24 14.97
N GLU A 650 -12.80 -12.49 15.07
CA GLU A 650 -13.99 -12.86 15.83
C GLU A 650 -13.66 -13.05 17.31
N LEU A 651 -14.55 -12.59 18.19
CA LEU A 651 -14.49 -12.89 19.61
C LEU A 651 -15.04 -14.29 19.89
N LYS A 652 -14.17 -15.17 20.39
CA LYS A 652 -14.55 -16.50 20.88
C LYS A 652 -13.75 -16.85 22.12
N SER A 653 -14.40 -17.37 23.15
CA SER A 653 -13.68 -17.86 24.33
C SER A 653 -12.76 -19.02 23.95
N LEU A 654 -11.55 -19.03 24.50
CA LEU A 654 -10.61 -20.14 24.31
C LEU A 654 -11.24 -21.45 24.82
N GLN A 655 -11.42 -22.42 23.92
CA GLN A 655 -11.81 -23.76 24.32
C GLN A 655 -10.60 -24.47 24.95
N LYS A 656 -10.65 -24.67 26.27
CA LYS A 656 -9.52 -25.22 27.06
C LYS A 656 -9.42 -26.74 27.04
N THR A 657 -10.32 -27.41 26.34
CA THR A 657 -10.27 -28.87 26.16
C THR A 657 -9.18 -29.21 25.14
N ASN A 658 -8.15 -29.96 25.56
CA ASN A 658 -7.05 -30.44 24.71
C ASN A 658 -6.19 -29.33 24.06
N LEU A 659 -5.74 -28.35 24.85
CA LEU A 659 -4.76 -27.35 24.39
C LEU A 659 -3.46 -28.04 23.94
N ASN A 660 -3.22 -28.06 22.64
CA ASN A 660 -1.97 -28.55 22.05
C ASN A 660 -1.03 -27.36 21.81
N VAL A 661 0.19 -27.46 22.31
CA VAL A 661 1.18 -26.38 22.22
C VAL A 661 2.36 -26.79 21.36
N LEU A 662 2.74 -25.93 20.43
CA LEU A 662 4.06 -25.97 19.80
C LEU A 662 4.93 -24.91 20.49
N SER A 663 6.01 -25.34 21.14
CA SER A 663 6.93 -24.45 21.85
C SER A 663 8.30 -24.53 21.17
N GLY A 664 8.72 -23.45 20.53
CA GLY A 664 10.03 -23.31 19.89
C GLY A 664 10.92 -22.35 20.65
N GLY A 665 12.22 -22.59 20.71
CA GLY A 665 13.13 -21.56 21.20
C GLY A 665 14.60 -21.76 20.89
N LEU A 666 15.34 -20.66 21.03
CA LEU A 666 16.78 -20.57 20.81
C LEU A 666 17.43 -20.04 22.09
N SER A 667 18.22 -20.89 22.76
CA SER A 667 18.97 -20.53 23.96
C SER A 667 20.45 -20.24 23.67
N GLU A 668 20.99 -20.76 22.57
CA GLU A 668 22.40 -20.59 22.19
C GLU A 668 22.70 -19.25 21.49
N GLU A 669 23.95 -18.79 21.59
CA GLU A 669 24.46 -17.65 20.81
C GLU A 669 24.47 -17.98 19.30
N ARG A 670 23.85 -17.12 18.48
CA ARG A 670 23.78 -17.28 17.02
C ARG A 670 23.73 -15.93 16.32
N HIS A 671 24.33 -15.83 15.13
CA HIS A 671 24.22 -14.66 14.25
C HIS A 671 24.47 -13.29 14.94
N ASN A 672 25.45 -13.24 15.85
CA ASN A 672 25.79 -12.08 16.70
C ASN A 672 24.73 -11.70 17.75
N PHE A 673 23.75 -12.55 17.99
CA PHE A 673 22.81 -12.42 19.10
C PHE A 673 23.32 -13.22 20.31
N PRO A 674 23.32 -12.63 21.52
CA PRO A 674 23.83 -13.26 22.72
C PRO A 674 22.98 -14.45 23.15
N LYS A 675 23.60 -15.34 23.94
CA LYS A 675 22.92 -16.46 24.58
C LYS A 675 21.74 -15.99 25.44
N LEU A 676 20.63 -16.73 25.44
CA LEU A 676 19.48 -16.56 26.33
C LEU A 676 19.45 -17.74 27.31
N ASP A 677 19.80 -17.48 28.57
CA ASP A 677 20.02 -18.52 29.59
C ASP A 677 18.72 -19.17 30.10
N TYR A 678 17.58 -18.48 30.00
CA TYR A 678 16.31 -18.91 30.61
C TYR A 678 15.28 -19.45 29.60
N VAL A 679 15.53 -19.36 28.30
CA VAL A 679 14.64 -19.91 27.25
C VAL A 679 14.37 -21.40 27.45
N GLU A 680 15.39 -22.20 27.76
CA GLU A 680 15.17 -23.64 28.01
C GLU A 680 14.26 -23.85 29.23
N GLN A 681 14.47 -23.10 30.30
CA GLN A 681 13.64 -23.16 31.51
C GLN A 681 12.20 -22.73 31.22
N GLU A 682 11.99 -21.67 30.45
CA GLU A 682 10.68 -21.20 29.99
C GLU A 682 9.91 -22.33 29.27
N LEU A 683 10.53 -22.96 28.25
CA LEU A 683 9.88 -24.03 27.49
C LEU A 683 9.54 -25.26 28.35
N GLN A 684 10.40 -25.62 29.31
CA GLN A 684 10.13 -26.74 30.21
C GLN A 684 8.99 -26.43 31.19
N LYS A 685 8.89 -25.19 31.69
CA LYS A 685 7.79 -24.74 32.54
C LYS A 685 6.45 -24.79 31.79
N ILE A 686 6.40 -24.34 30.54
CA ILE A 686 5.20 -24.45 29.70
C ILE A 686 4.74 -25.90 29.57
N LYS A 687 5.68 -26.82 29.30
CA LYS A 687 5.40 -28.25 29.20
C LYS A 687 4.91 -28.88 30.50
N SER A 688 5.31 -28.34 31.66
CA SER A 688 4.85 -28.85 32.97
C SER A 688 3.37 -28.50 33.23
N HIS A 689 2.91 -27.35 32.76
CA HIS A 689 1.49 -26.94 32.83
C HIS A 689 0.62 -27.59 31.76
N LEU A 690 1.18 -27.83 30.57
CA LEU A 690 0.47 -28.39 29.42
C LEU A 690 1.22 -29.60 28.87
N SER A 691 0.80 -30.81 29.27
CA SER A 691 1.47 -32.07 28.90
C SER A 691 1.51 -32.35 27.39
N ASN A 692 0.57 -31.79 26.62
CA ASN A 692 0.50 -31.90 25.16
C ASN A 692 1.36 -30.83 24.44
N THR A 693 2.55 -30.56 24.96
CA THR A 693 3.50 -29.58 24.40
C THR A 693 4.61 -30.28 23.61
N LYS A 694 4.77 -29.93 22.32
CA LYS A 694 5.93 -30.30 21.50
C LYS A 694 6.97 -29.20 21.61
N ILE A 695 8.15 -29.54 22.14
CA ILE A 695 9.30 -28.64 22.19
C ILE A 695 10.17 -28.82 20.93
N LEU A 696 10.63 -27.70 20.37
CA LEU A 696 11.73 -27.56 19.42
C LEU A 696 12.75 -26.61 20.07
N LEU A 697 13.96 -27.09 20.36
CA LEU A 697 15.00 -26.29 21.03
C LEU A 697 16.28 -26.30 20.19
N ASN A 698 16.92 -25.15 20.03
CA ASN A 698 18.20 -24.97 19.33
C ASN A 698 18.22 -25.67 17.97
N GLN A 699 19.01 -26.72 17.78
CA GLN A 699 19.17 -27.44 16.50
C GLN A 699 17.84 -28.00 15.96
N GLU A 700 16.85 -28.24 16.81
CA GLU A 700 15.50 -28.65 16.41
C GLU A 700 14.59 -27.46 16.03
N PHE A 701 14.92 -26.26 16.49
CA PHE A 701 14.20 -25.02 16.23
C PHE A 701 14.72 -24.34 14.96
N THR A 702 14.42 -24.95 13.81
CA THR A 702 14.72 -24.38 12.49
C THR A 702 13.47 -23.79 11.84
N SER A 703 13.64 -22.82 10.94
CA SER A 703 12.55 -22.19 10.17
C SER A 703 11.65 -23.25 9.51
N ASP A 704 12.27 -24.19 8.78
CA ASP A 704 11.60 -25.32 8.13
C ASP A 704 10.83 -26.23 9.11
N ALA A 705 11.39 -26.48 10.30
CA ALA A 705 10.76 -27.34 11.29
C ALA A 705 9.52 -26.67 11.89
N VAL A 706 9.59 -25.37 12.15
CA VAL A 706 8.46 -24.57 12.65
C VAL A 706 7.33 -24.56 11.62
N GLU A 707 7.63 -24.21 10.36
CA GLU A 707 6.63 -24.22 9.27
C GLU A 707 5.92 -25.57 9.17
N LYS A 708 6.70 -26.67 9.13
CA LYS A 708 6.15 -28.02 9.03
C LYS A 708 5.25 -28.36 10.20
N GLN A 709 5.61 -27.98 11.43
CA GLN A 709 4.78 -28.26 12.61
C GLN A 709 3.50 -27.43 12.62
N VAL A 710 3.60 -26.13 12.30
CA VAL A 710 2.45 -25.22 12.23
C VAL A 710 1.44 -25.71 11.19
N ASN A 711 1.88 -26.27 10.05
CA ASN A 711 0.98 -26.72 8.99
C ASN A 711 0.51 -28.19 9.11
N LYS A 712 1.16 -29.03 9.93
CA LYS A 712 0.89 -30.47 10.00
C LYS A 712 -0.09 -30.89 11.10
N LYS A 713 -0.13 -30.17 12.22
CA LYS A 713 -0.92 -30.56 13.40
C LYS A 713 -1.71 -29.38 13.94
N SER A 714 -2.93 -29.66 14.42
CA SER A 714 -3.78 -28.71 15.14
C SER A 714 -3.20 -28.32 16.50
N TYR A 715 -2.19 -27.45 16.49
CA TYR A 715 -1.71 -26.72 17.66
C TYR A 715 -2.61 -25.50 17.90
N SER A 716 -3.30 -25.44 19.04
CA SER A 716 -4.11 -24.27 19.41
C SER A 716 -3.22 -23.11 19.85
N ILE A 717 -2.03 -23.42 20.38
CA ILE A 717 -1.07 -22.44 20.87
C ILE A 717 0.27 -22.65 20.18
N VAL A 718 0.89 -21.56 19.73
CA VAL A 718 2.27 -21.54 19.26
C VAL A 718 3.04 -20.56 20.14
N HIS A 719 4.15 -20.98 20.71
CA HIS A 719 5.01 -20.18 21.57
C HIS A 719 6.44 -20.20 21.03
N LEU A 720 7.01 -19.04 20.77
CA LEU A 720 8.35 -18.88 20.21
C LEU A 720 9.18 -18.00 21.15
N ALA A 721 10.19 -18.58 21.80
CA ALA A 721 11.10 -17.91 22.72
C ALA A 721 12.50 -17.76 22.11
N THR A 722 12.81 -16.56 21.63
CA THR A 722 14.04 -16.31 20.85
C THR A 722 14.33 -14.80 20.76
N HIS A 723 15.38 -14.42 20.04
CA HIS A 723 15.57 -13.04 19.61
C HIS A 723 14.56 -12.67 18.51
N GLY A 724 14.10 -11.43 18.55
CA GLY A 724 13.27 -10.84 17.51
C GLY A 724 13.69 -9.40 17.28
N GLN A 725 13.42 -8.92 16.08
CA GLN A 725 13.65 -7.53 15.71
C GLN A 725 12.43 -7.03 14.93
N PHE A 726 11.97 -5.85 15.30
CA PHE A 726 10.94 -5.13 14.58
C PHE A 726 11.53 -3.94 13.83
N SER A 727 11.05 -3.71 12.61
CA SER A 727 11.34 -2.51 11.82
C SER A 727 10.09 -2.03 11.09
N SER A 728 10.05 -0.74 10.78
CA SER A 728 9.07 -0.17 9.83
C SER A 728 9.15 -0.83 8.45
N ASP A 729 10.27 -1.52 8.15
CA ASP A 729 10.42 -2.37 6.99
C ASP A 729 10.10 -3.83 7.34
N SER A 730 9.11 -4.37 6.64
CA SER A 730 8.73 -5.79 6.73
C SER A 730 9.88 -6.76 6.44
N ASP A 731 10.86 -6.39 5.60
CA ASP A 731 11.98 -7.29 5.25
C ASP A 731 13.07 -7.32 6.33
N GLU A 732 13.13 -6.30 7.18
CA GLU A 732 14.01 -6.22 8.35
C GLU A 732 13.36 -6.75 9.64
N THR A 733 12.09 -7.14 9.57
CA THR A 733 11.32 -7.66 10.71
C THR A 733 11.41 -9.19 10.75
N PHE A 734 11.93 -9.76 11.84
CA PHE A 734 12.17 -11.21 11.94
C PHE A 734 12.14 -11.78 13.37
N LEU A 735 12.05 -13.11 13.44
CA LEU A 735 12.38 -13.94 14.61
C LEU A 735 13.61 -14.79 14.27
N LEU A 736 14.52 -15.00 15.23
CA LEU A 736 15.73 -15.78 14.99
C LEU A 736 15.45 -17.28 15.20
N ALA A 737 15.61 -18.10 14.18
CA ALA A 737 15.71 -19.55 14.33
C ALA A 737 17.18 -19.98 14.34
N TYR A 738 17.44 -21.25 14.63
CA TYR A 738 18.80 -21.77 14.71
C TYR A 738 19.55 -21.74 13.37
N ASP A 739 18.83 -21.95 12.26
CA ASP A 739 19.37 -22.03 10.91
C ASP A 739 19.39 -20.69 10.16
N GLN A 740 18.36 -19.86 10.37
CA GLN A 740 18.19 -18.57 9.70
C GLN A 740 17.17 -17.67 10.41
N GLU A 741 17.03 -16.44 9.93
CA GLU A 741 15.94 -15.54 10.32
C GLU A 741 14.60 -16.02 9.70
N ILE A 742 13.55 -16.09 10.51
CA ILE A 742 12.17 -16.26 10.06
C ILE A 742 11.61 -14.86 9.78
N LYS A 743 11.43 -14.51 8.51
CA LYS A 743 10.91 -13.20 8.13
C LYS A 743 9.42 -13.08 8.44
N VAL A 744 8.98 -11.87 8.78
CA VAL A 744 7.58 -11.61 9.15
C VAL A 744 6.59 -12.00 8.05
N LYS A 745 6.98 -11.84 6.77
CA LYS A 745 6.18 -12.24 5.60
C LYS A 745 6.02 -13.77 5.51
N GLU A 746 7.07 -14.52 5.85
CA GLU A 746 7.07 -16.00 5.86
C GLU A 746 6.16 -16.50 6.98
N LEU A 747 6.34 -16.00 8.21
CA LEU A 747 5.48 -16.31 9.34
C LEU A 747 4.01 -16.02 9.01
N SER A 748 3.74 -14.85 8.42
CA SER A 748 2.41 -14.45 7.97
C SER A 748 1.82 -15.41 6.93
N GLN A 749 2.65 -15.92 6.00
CA GLN A 749 2.23 -16.91 5.02
C GLN A 749 1.91 -18.26 5.67
N TRP A 750 2.71 -18.72 6.63
CA TRP A 750 2.46 -19.98 7.34
C TRP A 750 1.13 -19.96 8.10
N LEU A 751 0.86 -18.86 8.81
CA LEU A 751 -0.39 -18.68 9.56
C LEU A 751 -1.62 -18.63 8.63
N ARG A 752 -1.52 -17.95 7.48
CA ARG A 752 -2.60 -17.89 6.48
C ARG A 752 -2.88 -19.23 5.81
N ASN A 753 -1.83 -19.90 5.33
CA ASN A 753 -1.95 -21.22 4.70
C ASN A 753 -2.63 -22.21 5.65
N ARG A 754 -2.38 -22.09 6.95
CA ARG A 754 -3.03 -22.91 7.96
C ARG A 754 -4.52 -22.60 8.09
N GLU A 755 -4.92 -21.33 8.19
CA GLU A 755 -6.34 -20.93 8.26
C GLU A 755 -7.12 -21.48 7.06
N GLU A 756 -6.52 -21.42 5.86
CA GLU A 756 -7.13 -21.94 4.62
C GLU A 756 -7.21 -23.47 4.55
N ASN A 757 -6.21 -24.19 5.06
CA ASN A 757 -6.12 -25.65 4.88
C ASN A 757 -6.71 -26.49 6.02
N LEU A 758 -6.69 -26.00 7.26
CA LEU A 758 -7.09 -26.76 8.45
C LEU A 758 -8.42 -26.30 9.06
N GLU A 759 -8.99 -25.17 8.60
CA GLU A 759 -10.19 -24.53 9.18
C GLU A 759 -10.11 -24.23 10.70
N GLU A 760 -8.92 -24.39 11.31
CA GLU A 760 -8.65 -24.16 12.73
C GLU A 760 -7.52 -23.11 12.90
N PRO A 761 -7.86 -21.86 13.30
CA PRO A 761 -6.87 -20.82 13.52
C PRO A 761 -6.00 -21.12 14.75
N ILE A 762 -4.85 -20.45 14.84
CA ILE A 762 -4.09 -20.41 16.08
C ILE A 762 -4.84 -19.53 17.07
N GLU A 763 -5.27 -20.13 18.19
CA GLU A 763 -6.02 -19.43 19.23
C GLU A 763 -5.15 -18.46 20.02
N LEU A 764 -3.86 -18.77 20.16
CA LEU A 764 -2.88 -17.94 20.84
C LEU A 764 -1.47 -18.13 20.24
N LEU A 765 -0.90 -17.06 19.69
CA LEU A 765 0.52 -16.97 19.38
C LEU A 765 1.24 -16.21 20.50
N VAL A 766 2.31 -16.77 21.05
CA VAL A 766 3.16 -16.09 22.03
C VAL A 766 4.52 -15.86 21.39
N LEU A 767 4.86 -14.59 21.17
CA LEU A 767 6.16 -14.16 20.68
C LEU A 767 6.99 -13.67 21.88
N SER A 768 7.70 -14.59 22.51
CA SER A 768 8.61 -14.33 23.63
C SER A 768 9.96 -13.86 23.07
N ALA A 769 9.93 -12.70 22.43
CA ALA A 769 11.05 -12.09 21.72
C ALA A 769 10.97 -10.57 21.82
N CYS A 770 12.12 -9.90 21.78
CA CYS A 770 12.24 -8.44 21.93
C CYS A 770 11.45 -7.67 20.86
N GLU A 771 10.78 -6.58 21.28
CA GLU A 771 10.12 -5.59 20.40
C GLU A 771 9.07 -6.17 19.43
N THR A 772 8.51 -7.34 19.73
CA THR A 772 7.57 -8.04 18.83
C THR A 772 6.18 -7.39 18.71
N ALA A 773 5.80 -6.54 19.66
CA ALA A 773 4.60 -5.70 19.63
C ALA A 773 4.91 -4.22 19.36
N ALA A 774 6.19 -3.83 19.32
CA ALA A 774 6.60 -2.46 19.00
C ALA A 774 6.16 -2.11 17.57
N GLY A 775 5.72 -0.88 17.35
CA GLY A 775 5.27 -0.41 16.04
C GLY A 775 5.69 1.02 15.78
N ASP A 776 5.34 1.51 14.59
CA ASP A 776 5.42 2.93 14.28
C ASP A 776 4.16 3.36 13.53
N ASN A 777 4.17 4.57 12.97
CA ASN A 777 3.04 5.06 12.20
C ASN A 777 2.83 4.28 10.88
N GLN A 778 3.81 3.50 10.43
CA GLN A 778 3.78 2.71 9.20
C GLN A 778 3.38 1.24 9.45
N ALA A 779 3.68 0.67 10.62
CA ALA A 779 3.30 -0.69 11.01
C ALA A 779 2.52 -0.72 12.33
N ALA A 780 1.25 -1.11 12.28
CA ALA A 780 0.42 -1.24 13.48
C ALA A 780 0.84 -2.47 14.32
N LEU A 781 1.33 -2.25 15.54
CA LEU A 781 1.62 -3.27 16.57
C LEU A 781 2.62 -4.37 16.19
N GLY A 782 3.58 -4.08 15.32
CA GLY A 782 4.71 -4.97 15.04
C GLY A 782 4.37 -6.36 14.50
N LEU A 783 5.22 -7.35 14.83
CA LEU A 783 4.99 -8.77 14.50
C LEU A 783 3.65 -9.29 15.05
N ALA A 784 3.19 -8.74 16.17
CA ALA A 784 1.95 -9.17 16.79
C ALA A 784 0.70 -8.74 16.01
N GLY A 785 0.70 -7.53 15.45
CA GLY A 785 -0.32 -7.09 14.49
C GLY A 785 -0.34 -7.97 13.24
N VAL A 786 0.84 -8.39 12.77
CA VAL A 786 0.98 -9.34 11.65
C VAL A 786 0.30 -10.66 11.95
N ALA A 787 0.58 -11.24 13.11
CA ALA A 787 0.03 -12.53 13.47
C ALA A 787 -1.50 -12.53 13.50
N ILE A 788 -2.11 -11.46 14.02
CA ILE A 788 -3.58 -11.30 14.01
C ILE A 788 -4.12 -11.22 12.59
N GLN A 789 -3.49 -10.42 11.72
CA GLN A 789 -3.90 -10.31 10.33
C GLN A 789 -3.71 -11.63 9.56
N ALA A 790 -2.71 -12.41 9.94
CA ALA A 790 -2.38 -13.68 9.31
C ALA A 790 -3.23 -14.86 9.80
N GLY A 791 -4.19 -14.63 10.71
CA GLY A 791 -5.17 -15.64 11.13
C GLY A 791 -5.03 -16.10 12.59
N ALA A 792 -4.05 -15.62 13.35
CA ALA A 792 -4.04 -15.85 14.80
C ALA A 792 -5.19 -15.06 15.45
N ARG A 793 -5.95 -15.68 16.36
CA ARG A 793 -7.02 -14.96 17.07
C ARG A 793 -6.47 -13.99 18.12
N SER A 794 -5.36 -14.37 18.75
CA SER A 794 -4.73 -13.63 19.83
C SER A 794 -3.21 -13.74 19.72
N THR A 795 -2.50 -12.67 20.05
CA THR A 795 -1.04 -12.67 20.15
C THR A 795 -0.61 -12.06 21.48
N VAL A 796 0.29 -12.70 22.22
CA VAL A 796 1.04 -12.09 23.32
C VAL A 796 2.44 -11.77 22.82
N ALA A 797 2.86 -10.52 22.94
CA ALA A 797 4.13 -10.02 22.39
C ALA A 797 4.66 -8.84 23.20
N SER A 798 5.95 -8.52 23.07
CA SER A 798 6.64 -7.53 23.91
C SER A 798 6.85 -6.18 23.22
N LEU A 799 6.73 -5.08 23.95
CA LEU A 799 6.92 -3.72 23.43
C LEU A 799 8.40 -3.26 23.41
N TRP A 800 9.28 -3.84 24.22
CA TRP A 800 10.70 -3.48 24.29
C TRP A 800 11.58 -4.69 24.65
N ALA A 801 12.89 -4.50 24.66
CA ALA A 801 13.88 -5.53 24.98
C ALA A 801 13.71 -6.09 26.40
N LEU A 802 13.70 -7.41 26.51
CA LEU A 802 13.29 -8.13 27.71
C LEU A 802 14.47 -8.49 28.62
N ASN A 803 14.16 -8.68 29.91
CA ASN A 803 15.01 -9.46 30.80
C ASN A 803 14.57 -10.94 30.72
N ASP A 804 15.51 -11.81 30.40
CA ASP A 804 15.24 -13.24 30.14
C ASP A 804 14.72 -13.98 31.38
N ALA A 805 15.27 -13.68 32.57
CA ALA A 805 14.85 -14.31 33.83
C ALA A 805 13.41 -13.95 34.21
N SER A 806 13.06 -12.65 34.20
CA SER A 806 11.70 -12.20 34.51
C SER A 806 10.69 -12.70 33.47
N THR A 807 11.12 -12.88 32.22
CA THR A 807 10.28 -13.42 31.14
C THR A 807 9.92 -14.88 31.39
N ALA A 808 10.89 -15.71 31.73
CA ALA A 808 10.63 -17.12 32.05
C ALA A 808 9.70 -17.29 33.25
N GLU A 809 9.73 -16.37 34.22
CA GLU A 809 8.78 -16.35 35.34
C GLU A 809 7.39 -15.84 34.96
N LEU A 810 7.31 -14.77 34.15
CA LEU A 810 6.04 -14.28 33.65
C LEU A 810 5.31 -15.36 32.85
N MET A 811 6.02 -16.06 31.96
CA MET A 811 5.42 -17.10 31.12
C MET A 811 5.02 -18.34 31.92
N ASP A 812 5.78 -18.72 32.94
CA ASP A 812 5.39 -19.76 33.91
C ASP A 812 4.01 -19.47 34.51
N ASN A 813 3.88 -18.28 35.11
CA ASN A 813 2.65 -17.83 35.75
C ASN A 813 1.52 -17.68 34.73
N PHE A 814 1.82 -17.17 33.53
CA PHE A 814 0.82 -17.00 32.47
C PHE A 814 0.19 -18.34 32.05
N TYR A 815 1.01 -19.35 31.77
CA TYR A 815 0.50 -20.66 31.38
C TYR A 815 -0.19 -21.38 32.53
N GLN A 816 0.32 -21.25 33.76
CA GLN A 816 -0.37 -21.75 34.95
C GLN A 816 -1.79 -21.18 35.06
N GLU A 817 -1.95 -19.87 34.90
CA GLU A 817 -3.25 -19.21 34.96
C GLU A 817 -4.14 -19.56 33.75
N LEU A 818 -3.57 -19.71 32.56
CA LEU A 818 -4.29 -20.04 31.33
C LEU A 818 -4.99 -21.42 31.40
N THR A 819 -4.42 -22.36 32.15
CA THR A 819 -5.02 -23.70 32.34
C THR A 819 -6.31 -23.69 33.16
N LYS A 820 -6.57 -22.63 33.94
CA LYS A 820 -7.74 -22.55 34.83
C LYS A 820 -9.00 -22.28 34.02
N SER A 821 -10.05 -23.09 34.16
CA SER A 821 -11.27 -23.05 33.31
C SER A 821 -11.93 -21.68 33.16
N ASN A 822 -12.03 -20.89 34.23
CA ASN A 822 -12.75 -19.60 34.25
C ASN A 822 -11.89 -18.35 34.00
N ILE A 823 -10.63 -18.50 33.57
CA ILE A 823 -9.69 -17.40 33.37
C ILE A 823 -9.54 -17.06 31.89
N THR A 824 -9.89 -15.86 31.44
CA THR A 824 -9.67 -15.45 30.05
C THR A 824 -8.18 -15.25 29.75
N LYS A 825 -7.80 -15.16 28.47
CA LYS A 825 -6.40 -14.85 28.08
C LYS A 825 -5.90 -13.55 28.73
N ALA A 826 -6.73 -12.51 28.76
CA ALA A 826 -6.38 -11.23 29.39
C ALA A 826 -6.27 -11.32 30.92
N GLN A 827 -7.05 -12.18 31.57
CA GLN A 827 -6.95 -12.43 33.00
C GLN A 827 -5.70 -13.24 33.34
N ALA A 828 -5.34 -14.23 32.51
CA ALA A 828 -4.12 -14.99 32.69
C ALA A 828 -2.88 -14.08 32.62
N LEU A 829 -2.79 -13.21 31.62
CA LEU A 829 -1.67 -12.27 31.48
C LEU A 829 -1.65 -11.28 32.66
N ARG A 830 -2.79 -10.71 33.03
CA ARG A 830 -2.90 -9.84 34.21
C ARG A 830 -2.39 -10.53 35.47
N ASN A 831 -2.84 -11.75 35.76
CA ASN A 831 -2.45 -12.47 36.96
C ASN A 831 -0.94 -12.76 36.99
N ALA A 832 -0.34 -13.07 35.84
CA ALA A 832 1.10 -13.22 35.71
C ALA A 832 1.83 -11.90 35.99
N GLN A 833 1.38 -10.77 35.42
CA GLN A 833 1.97 -9.45 35.68
C GLN A 833 1.85 -9.04 37.15
N LEU A 834 0.71 -9.31 37.79
CA LEU A 834 0.50 -9.06 39.22
C LEU A 834 1.37 -9.95 40.11
N SER A 835 1.78 -11.13 39.65
CA SER A 835 2.74 -11.98 40.35
C SER A 835 4.10 -11.29 40.43
N LEU A 836 4.59 -10.75 39.32
CA LEU A 836 5.87 -10.03 39.25
C LEU A 836 5.84 -8.71 40.04
N ILE A 837 4.73 -7.95 39.98
CA ILE A 837 4.58 -6.69 40.73
C ILE A 837 4.81 -6.89 42.25
N LYS A 838 4.42 -8.06 42.78
CA LYS A 838 4.56 -8.38 44.21
C LYS A 838 5.97 -8.79 44.62
N GLN A 839 6.85 -9.02 43.66
CA GLN A 839 8.23 -9.40 43.90
C GLN A 839 9.11 -8.15 43.92
N GLU A 840 9.91 -8.02 44.97
CA GLU A 840 10.76 -6.83 45.16
C GLU A 840 11.73 -6.62 43.99
N GLU A 841 12.23 -7.71 43.39
CA GLU A 841 13.16 -7.67 42.24
C GLU A 841 12.48 -7.20 40.94
N TYR A 842 11.19 -7.49 40.75
CA TYR A 842 10.46 -7.27 39.49
C TYR A 842 9.31 -6.28 39.59
N ASN A 843 9.24 -5.49 40.67
CA ASN A 843 8.13 -4.55 40.90
C ASN A 843 8.07 -3.36 39.92
N THR A 844 9.15 -3.07 39.20
CA THR A 844 9.19 -1.97 38.22
C THR A 844 8.52 -2.35 36.89
N PRO A 845 7.78 -1.42 36.24
CA PRO A 845 7.13 -1.67 34.95
C PRO A 845 8.02 -2.28 33.86
N TYR A 846 9.34 -2.05 33.90
CA TYR A 846 10.29 -2.64 32.96
C TYR A 846 10.16 -4.17 32.86
N PHE A 847 9.90 -4.86 33.98
CA PHE A 847 9.88 -6.32 34.04
C PHE A 847 8.52 -6.93 33.69
N TRP A 848 7.41 -6.30 34.11
CA TRP A 848 6.07 -6.89 33.98
C TRP A 848 5.19 -6.26 32.89
N ALA A 849 5.42 -5.00 32.53
CA ALA A 849 4.62 -4.31 31.52
C ALA A 849 5.02 -4.49 30.03
N PRO A 850 6.14 -5.16 29.63
CA PRO A 850 6.47 -5.28 28.21
C PRO A 850 5.42 -6.05 27.41
N TYR A 851 4.85 -7.10 28.02
CA TYR A 851 3.93 -8.01 27.33
C TYR A 851 2.53 -7.43 27.26
N VAL A 852 2.01 -7.37 26.03
CA VAL A 852 0.63 -6.97 25.73
C VAL A 852 -0.10 -8.12 25.06
N LEU A 853 -1.37 -8.29 25.41
CA LEU A 853 -2.29 -9.19 24.71
C LEU A 853 -2.97 -8.40 23.58
N ILE A 854 -2.78 -8.86 22.35
CA ILE A 854 -3.29 -8.25 21.14
C ILE A 854 -4.35 -9.17 20.53
N GLY A 855 -5.47 -8.62 20.10
CA GLY A 855 -6.55 -9.38 19.46
C GLY A 855 -7.62 -9.87 20.44
N ASN A 856 -8.16 -11.07 20.21
CA ASN A 856 -9.22 -11.64 21.02
C ASN A 856 -8.78 -11.87 22.48
N TRP A 857 -9.43 -11.22 23.43
CA TRP A 857 -9.03 -11.25 24.84
C TRP A 857 -9.72 -12.34 25.68
N LEU A 858 -10.67 -13.07 25.08
CA LEU A 858 -11.48 -14.09 25.74
C LEU A 858 -10.79 -15.45 25.85
#